data_AF-A0A7C5DIY8-F1
#
_entry.id   AF-A0A7C5DIY8-F1
#
_cell.length_a   1.000
_cell.length_b   1.000
_cell.length_c   1.000
_cell.angle_alpha   90.00
_cell.angle_beta   90.00
_cell.angle_gamma   90.00
#
_symmetry.space_group_name_H-M   'P 1'
#
loop_
_entity.id
_entity.type
_entity.pdbx_description
1 polymer ?
#
loop_
_entity_poly.entity_id
_entity_poly.type
_entity_poly.pdbx_seq_one_letter_code
_entity_poly.pdbx_strand_id
1 'polypeptide(L)'
;MNKVYICQSCGKVLKSKEDFAGEIFGNPFCKDCTDELGFRKTYSNIIGDTKKFLMEQMSVSEEEAEKMAEENVSKIPFWVKREELMQDKELIVITDVGSTTTKAVLLKKESSGFKIIEIYNSPTTVEKPQENVNLGVFNAIKKLEEKSNLKILNSKAGSSNFEFSENVLYLTTSSAGGGLQILVIGLTLFDSASSGERTAYGAGGVILDTFAIDDKRTSLEQMQEMNILHPDIILMCGGIDGGAVSSLLRLGEILQLADPSPKFGEKNKIPLVFAGNIAAQPFISSLFKDRFELYLAPNIRPTMKTENLIPAREKIHKLFMDNVMEQAPGYSELKKKVSDNIIPTPLGVIRSLQLISQNLEENVMSVDIGGATTDVFSNIQGEYFRTVSANYGLSYSISNVLKDAEFENIRKWLPENLDDNYIRNYISNKMLYPTFNPTDDFQIAIEQAIAREAIGMSKKQHLKMNFNTANVGFLEKVKYRDLEKIMEMFYFEKEKEKHSFHIFDINIMIGAGGVISHTQNKNQAFAMIIDGFQPQGITEIWRDKDFITPHLGKLSEVNEKLASQLLENDCFEKLGIYIKVMGKKFKEGHQVMEISNQNETHKIKVNELLYWESDAEETLEIRMEKGFYLNGEDEHFTLKTSLPILIDTCEKTDVERLNQTLNLYDFEKKQQEIESSFQDFMAEKKIEQGSFVHKVELPYAGNILVSEGQEVTSETVIGENLYDPPKIYVISLFDKTYLHLNEENIKKSLLIKEGQVVKIGTRIAEIGDRSLIDELTFQHYFFESPIRGKAEKINYDSGTIVLREIQDYSTKPKIVNVAKKLNIPPKLIKRYMKKELNDFVYAGDLLASKIIDATGLTYPLIASAPTTGTIKEINTTTGKVTIQYDKDPYQKFAGISGKVSEITAGKSASISYEGYKLSGIIGFGSEANGKLHFIDNMEEIQKCKIGDIVVLPKKINIDFLKKATKLKVNGIIVPSIDNADLIDFTGEEIGVALTGNENIPFPLILTEGFGDFEMDRYYREFFQNNNGKSIYINGHTQIRAGVTRPEIIVN
;
A
#
# COMPACT_ATOMS: atom_id res chain seq x y z
N MET A 1 18.15 41.91 6.20
CA MET A 1 18.49 41.55 4.81
C MET A 1 17.54 40.45 4.38
N ASN A 2 16.66 40.71 3.40
CA ASN A 2 15.80 39.66 2.84
C ASN A 2 16.71 38.59 2.22
N LYS A 3 16.47 37.33 2.55
CA LYS A 3 17.20 36.18 1.99
C LYS A 3 16.99 36.22 0.47
N VAL A 4 18.06 36.40 -0.30
CA VAL A 4 18.01 36.41 -1.76
C VAL A 4 17.96 34.96 -2.22
N TYR A 5 16.90 34.58 -2.92
CA TYR A 5 16.75 33.25 -3.49
C TYR A 5 17.23 33.28 -4.94
N ILE A 6 18.10 32.35 -5.32
CA ILE A 6 18.66 32.24 -6.66
C ILE A 6 18.35 30.84 -7.17
N CYS A 7 17.78 30.74 -8.37
CA CYS A 7 17.53 29.46 -9.03
C CYS A 7 18.84 28.70 -9.20
N GLN A 8 18.91 27.50 -8.64
CA GLN A 8 20.09 26.63 -8.70
C GLN A 8 20.34 26.05 -10.11
N SER A 9 19.36 26.16 -11.01
CA SER A 9 19.51 25.74 -12.42
C SER A 9 20.01 26.90 -13.29
N CYS A 10 19.18 27.93 -13.51
CA CYS A 10 19.52 29.02 -14.44
C CYS A 10 20.21 30.24 -13.81
N GLY A 11 20.32 30.32 -12.48
CA GLY A 11 20.90 31.48 -11.80
C GLY A 11 19.97 32.70 -11.71
N LYS A 12 18.69 32.59 -12.11
CA LYS A 12 17.67 33.64 -12.00
C LYS A 12 17.36 33.97 -10.54
N VAL A 13 17.31 35.27 -10.19
CA VAL A 13 16.90 35.72 -8.85
C VAL A 13 15.38 35.61 -8.70
N LEU A 14 14.92 34.92 -7.65
CA LEU A 14 13.51 34.67 -7.35
C LEU A 14 13.00 35.72 -6.35
N LYS A 15 12.00 36.50 -6.75
CA LYS A 15 11.51 37.68 -6.02
C LYS A 15 10.09 37.50 -5.49
N SER A 16 9.20 36.87 -6.25
CA SER A 16 7.81 36.62 -5.86
C SER A 16 7.50 35.13 -5.79
N LYS A 17 6.35 34.78 -5.20
CA LYS A 17 5.88 33.40 -5.11
C LYS A 17 5.73 32.77 -6.51
N GLU A 18 5.34 33.56 -7.52
CA GLU A 18 5.19 33.10 -8.91
C GLU A 18 6.52 32.81 -9.63
N ASP A 19 7.66 33.25 -9.08
CA ASP A 19 8.97 32.94 -9.65
C ASP A 19 9.42 31.52 -9.31
N PHE A 20 8.95 30.99 -8.18
CA PHE A 20 9.33 29.68 -7.68
C PHE A 20 8.59 28.55 -8.41
N ALA A 21 9.28 27.44 -8.62
CA ALA A 21 8.67 26.24 -9.17
C ALA A 21 7.46 25.79 -8.32
N GLY A 22 6.34 25.52 -9.00
CA GLY A 22 5.04 25.17 -8.39
C GLY A 22 4.41 26.28 -7.53
N GLU A 23 4.86 27.53 -7.68
CA GLU A 23 4.49 28.65 -6.79
C GLU A 23 4.84 28.38 -5.31
N ILE A 24 5.82 27.52 -5.03
CA ILE A 24 6.22 27.17 -3.66
C ILE A 24 7.33 28.10 -3.21
N PHE A 25 7.01 29.07 -2.35
CA PHE A 25 8.00 30.01 -1.82
C PHE A 25 9.17 29.28 -1.14
N GLY A 26 10.39 29.54 -1.60
CA GLY A 26 11.62 28.90 -1.11
C GLY A 26 12.09 27.68 -1.91
N ASN A 27 11.40 27.29 -2.99
CA ASN A 27 11.90 26.27 -3.92
C ASN A 27 13.29 26.65 -4.48
N PRO A 28 14.26 25.73 -4.56
CA PRO A 28 15.58 26.02 -5.12
C PRO A 28 15.56 26.33 -6.63
N PHE A 29 14.46 26.05 -7.34
CA PHE A 29 14.33 26.25 -8.78
C PHE A 29 13.24 27.27 -9.14
N CYS A 30 13.38 27.91 -10.30
CA CYS A 30 12.33 28.73 -10.89
C CYS A 30 11.36 27.87 -11.69
N LYS A 31 10.13 28.36 -11.86
CA LYS A 31 9.09 27.69 -12.66
C LYS A 31 9.53 27.34 -14.09
N ASP A 32 10.41 28.16 -14.68
CA ASP A 32 10.86 27.99 -16.06
C ASP A 32 11.84 26.81 -16.19
N CYS A 33 12.54 26.44 -15.11
CA CYS A 33 13.51 25.36 -15.09
C CYS A 33 12.92 24.01 -14.66
N THR A 34 11.64 23.97 -14.29
CA THR A 34 10.96 22.76 -13.82
C THR A 34 9.75 22.43 -14.69
N ASP A 35 9.37 21.16 -14.70
CA ASP A 35 8.06 20.73 -15.18
C ASP A 35 6.96 21.11 -14.17
N GLU A 36 5.71 20.78 -14.53
CA GLU A 36 4.52 21.06 -13.71
C GLU A 36 4.54 20.34 -12.35
N LEU A 37 5.30 19.25 -12.24
CA LEU A 37 5.51 18.50 -11.00
C LEU A 37 6.65 19.07 -10.15
N GLY A 38 7.28 20.17 -10.60
CA GLY A 38 8.38 20.84 -9.91
C GLY A 38 9.73 20.14 -10.05
N PHE A 39 9.87 19.12 -10.91
CA PHE A 39 11.16 18.50 -11.22
C PHE A 39 11.87 19.27 -12.32
N ARG A 40 13.21 19.31 -12.29
CA ARG A 40 13.98 20.01 -13.32
C ARG A 40 13.66 19.47 -14.72
N LYS A 41 13.47 20.34 -15.71
CA LYS A 41 13.30 19.93 -17.11
C LYS A 41 14.56 19.22 -17.62
N THR A 42 14.39 18.31 -18.57
CA THR A 42 15.49 17.68 -19.32
C THR A 42 16.22 18.73 -20.17
N TYR A 43 17.45 18.45 -20.54
CA TYR A 43 18.25 19.29 -21.44
C TYR A 43 17.50 19.52 -22.76
N SER A 44 16.93 18.46 -23.34
CA SER A 44 16.16 18.55 -24.58
C SER A 44 14.89 19.39 -24.43
N ASN A 45 14.18 19.31 -23.30
CA ASN A 45 13.00 20.16 -23.05
C ASN A 45 13.38 21.64 -22.97
N ILE A 46 14.49 21.97 -22.29
CA ILE A 46 14.95 23.36 -22.20
C ILE A 46 15.39 23.87 -23.57
N ILE A 47 16.05 23.04 -24.38
CA ILE A 47 16.37 23.38 -25.77
C ILE A 47 15.09 23.58 -26.57
N GLY A 48 14.11 22.68 -26.47
CA GLY A 48 12.84 22.78 -27.20
C GLY A 48 12.08 24.06 -26.86
N ASP A 49 11.96 24.38 -25.56
CA ASP A 49 11.33 25.62 -25.08
C ASP A 49 12.10 26.86 -25.58
N THR A 50 13.43 26.82 -25.51
CA THR A 50 14.30 27.92 -25.96
C THR A 50 14.23 28.08 -27.47
N LYS A 51 14.21 26.97 -28.23
CA LYS A 51 14.05 26.92 -29.69
C LYS A 51 12.73 27.57 -30.07
N LYS A 52 11.64 27.12 -29.47
CA LYS A 52 10.29 27.68 -29.70
C LYS A 52 10.24 29.17 -29.40
N PHE A 53 10.80 29.59 -28.26
CA PHE A 53 10.92 31.01 -27.91
C PHE A 53 11.75 31.81 -28.93
N LEU A 54 12.89 31.28 -29.39
CA LEU A 54 13.75 31.93 -30.38
C LEU A 54 13.06 32.01 -31.75
N MET A 55 12.35 30.97 -32.18
CA MET A 55 11.55 30.99 -33.40
C MET A 55 10.45 32.05 -33.34
N GLU A 56 9.71 32.12 -32.22
CA GLU A 56 8.63 33.08 -32.01
C GLU A 56 9.12 34.54 -31.93
N GLN A 57 10.27 34.78 -31.28
CA GLN A 57 10.78 36.14 -31.05
C GLN A 57 11.70 36.66 -32.16
N MET A 58 12.47 35.78 -32.81
CA MET A 58 13.55 36.17 -33.74
C MET A 58 13.28 35.80 -35.20
N SER A 59 12.19 35.08 -35.51
CA SER A 59 11.83 34.68 -36.89
C SER A 59 12.96 33.96 -37.63
N VAL A 60 13.77 33.18 -36.91
CA VAL A 60 14.86 32.35 -37.44
C VAL A 60 14.34 30.98 -37.89
N SER A 61 15.08 30.29 -38.76
CA SER A 61 14.72 28.92 -39.17
C SER A 61 14.81 27.96 -37.97
N GLU A 62 14.13 26.83 -38.04
CA GLU A 62 14.13 25.84 -36.96
C GLU A 62 15.54 25.32 -36.64
N GLU A 63 16.33 25.02 -37.68
CA GLU A 63 17.70 24.53 -37.55
C GLU A 63 18.64 25.58 -36.93
N GLU A 64 18.45 26.86 -37.27
CA GLU A 64 19.24 27.96 -36.71
C GLU A 64 18.82 28.27 -35.26
N ALA A 65 17.51 28.20 -34.96
CA ALA A 65 16.96 28.33 -33.61
C ALA A 65 17.45 27.21 -32.68
N GLU A 66 17.53 25.97 -33.17
CA GLU A 66 18.03 24.83 -32.42
C GLU A 66 19.49 25.01 -32.04
N LYS A 67 20.34 25.38 -33.01
CA LYS A 67 21.76 25.65 -32.75
C LYS A 67 21.95 26.78 -31.74
N MET A 68 21.20 27.87 -31.87
CA MET A 68 21.22 28.98 -30.91
C MET A 68 20.72 28.55 -29.52
N ALA A 69 19.70 27.69 -29.46
CA ALA A 69 19.20 27.13 -28.21
C ALA A 69 20.28 26.25 -27.54
N GLU A 70 20.93 25.34 -28.26
CA GLU A 70 22.04 24.53 -27.73
C GLU A 70 23.19 25.42 -27.20
N GLU A 71 23.59 26.45 -27.93
CA GLU A 71 24.63 27.40 -27.51
C GLU A 71 24.24 28.23 -26.27
N ASN A 72 22.95 28.54 -26.10
CA ASN A 72 22.46 29.29 -24.95
C ASN A 72 22.33 28.39 -23.71
N VAL A 73 21.79 27.19 -23.89
CA VAL A 73 21.54 26.25 -22.80
C VAL A 73 22.86 25.69 -22.25
N SER A 74 23.84 25.40 -23.11
CA SER A 74 25.19 24.97 -22.67
C SER A 74 25.90 25.98 -21.77
N LYS A 75 25.61 27.29 -21.90
CA LYS A 75 26.17 28.36 -21.07
C LYS A 75 25.47 28.54 -19.72
N ILE A 76 24.34 27.85 -19.49
CA ILE A 76 23.61 27.93 -18.22
C ILE A 76 24.47 27.32 -17.10
N PRO A 77 24.60 27.97 -15.92
CA PRO A 77 25.53 27.54 -14.86
C PRO A 77 25.40 26.08 -14.41
N PHE A 78 24.18 25.52 -14.46
CA PHE A 78 23.96 24.13 -14.13
C PHE A 78 24.57 23.16 -15.15
N TRP A 79 24.39 23.42 -16.46
CA TRP A 79 24.86 22.53 -17.52
C TRP A 79 26.38 22.58 -17.69
N VAL A 80 26.99 23.77 -17.52
CA VAL A 80 28.46 23.92 -17.45
C VAL A 80 29.07 23.02 -16.38
N LYS A 81 28.50 23.01 -15.16
CA LYS A 81 28.97 22.16 -14.06
C LYS A 81 28.84 20.67 -14.36
N ARG A 82 27.90 20.25 -15.21
CA ARG A 82 27.74 18.83 -15.60
C ARG A 82 28.80 18.39 -16.59
N GLU A 83 29.15 19.24 -17.55
CA GLU A 83 30.28 18.96 -18.45
C GLU A 83 31.60 18.84 -17.68
N GLU A 84 31.86 19.74 -16.73
CA GLU A 84 33.03 19.68 -15.84
C GLU A 84 33.07 18.38 -15.02
N LEU A 85 31.91 17.86 -14.58
CA LEU A 85 31.80 16.62 -13.80
C LEU A 85 32.36 15.39 -14.54
N MET A 86 32.32 15.41 -15.87
CA MET A 86 32.72 14.27 -16.72
C MET A 86 34.10 14.42 -17.37
N GLN A 87 34.69 15.62 -17.35
CA GLN A 87 35.85 15.97 -18.19
C GLN A 87 37.07 15.04 -17.97
N ASP A 88 37.35 14.68 -16.72
CA ASP A 88 38.51 13.87 -16.31
C ASP A 88 38.15 12.43 -15.90
N LYS A 89 36.94 11.98 -16.22
CA LYS A 89 36.44 10.65 -15.82
C LYS A 89 36.62 9.64 -16.95
N GLU A 90 37.20 8.50 -16.61
CA GLU A 90 37.37 7.36 -17.53
C GLU A 90 36.35 6.25 -17.27
N LEU A 91 35.81 6.20 -16.05
CA LEU A 91 34.85 5.20 -15.61
C LEU A 91 33.60 5.88 -15.02
N ILE A 92 32.43 5.31 -15.28
CA ILE A 92 31.18 5.69 -14.61
C ILE A 92 30.64 4.44 -13.92
N VAL A 93 30.35 4.55 -12.64
CA VAL A 93 29.66 3.51 -11.88
C VAL A 93 28.32 4.06 -11.49
N ILE A 94 27.27 3.33 -11.84
CA ILE A 94 25.90 3.67 -11.45
C ILE A 94 25.35 2.52 -10.63
N THR A 95 24.81 2.80 -9.46
CA THR A 95 24.09 1.79 -8.66
C THR A 95 22.61 2.11 -8.56
N ASP A 96 21.78 1.09 -8.48
CA ASP A 96 20.41 1.17 -8.02
C ASP A 96 20.30 0.32 -6.76
N VAL A 97 20.06 0.98 -5.63
CA VAL A 97 19.90 0.29 -4.34
C VAL A 97 18.42 -0.04 -4.16
N GLY A 98 18.00 -1.20 -4.68
CA GLY A 98 16.64 -1.73 -4.59
C GLY A 98 16.29 -2.26 -3.20
N SER A 99 15.04 -2.69 -2.98
CA SER A 99 14.62 -3.30 -1.69
C SER A 99 15.21 -4.70 -1.46
N THR A 100 15.42 -5.45 -2.54
CA THR A 100 15.88 -6.85 -2.48
C THR A 100 17.31 -6.99 -2.99
N THR A 101 17.65 -6.29 -4.07
CA THR A 101 18.97 -6.34 -4.71
C THR A 101 19.51 -4.95 -4.99
N THR A 102 20.82 -4.78 -4.80
CA THR A 102 21.59 -3.63 -5.26
C THR A 102 22.24 -4.00 -6.59
N LYS A 103 21.86 -3.30 -7.65
CA LYS A 103 22.39 -3.51 -9.00
C LYS A 103 23.41 -2.42 -9.35
N ALA A 104 24.54 -2.81 -9.91
CA ALA A 104 25.62 -1.92 -10.30
C ALA A 104 25.95 -2.08 -11.78
N VAL A 105 26.14 -0.96 -12.48
CA VAL A 105 26.51 -0.86 -13.89
C VAL A 105 27.83 -0.12 -13.99
N LEU A 106 28.79 -0.69 -14.71
CA LEU A 106 30.09 -0.10 -15.00
C LEU A 106 30.17 0.32 -16.47
N LEU A 107 30.46 1.60 -16.71
CA LEU A 107 30.76 2.13 -18.02
C LEU A 107 32.21 2.56 -18.11
N LYS A 108 32.80 2.39 -19.29
CA LYS A 108 34.17 2.81 -19.60
C LYS A 108 34.20 3.72 -20.82
N LYS A 109 35.01 4.77 -20.76
CA LYS A 109 35.28 5.66 -21.89
C LYS A 109 36.11 4.96 -22.95
N GLU A 110 35.59 4.92 -24.17
CA GLU A 110 36.27 4.49 -25.39
C GLU A 110 36.37 5.65 -26.38
N SER A 111 37.00 5.43 -27.54
CA SER A 111 37.12 6.44 -28.60
C SER A 111 35.77 6.90 -29.16
N SER A 112 34.75 6.05 -29.15
CA SER A 112 33.40 6.35 -29.64
C SER A 112 32.44 6.85 -28.56
N GLY A 113 32.90 7.01 -27.31
CA GLY A 113 32.05 7.38 -26.17
C GLY A 113 32.13 6.37 -25.02
N PHE A 114 31.25 6.50 -24.03
CA PHE A 114 31.17 5.53 -22.94
C PHE A 114 30.34 4.31 -23.36
N LYS A 115 30.80 3.11 -23.00
CA LYS A 115 30.06 1.86 -23.19
C LYS A 115 29.90 1.11 -21.88
N ILE A 116 28.81 0.36 -21.76
CA ILE A 116 28.61 -0.57 -20.65
C ILE A 116 29.59 -1.74 -20.81
N ILE A 117 30.37 -2.01 -19.77
CA ILE A 117 31.37 -3.09 -19.75
C ILE A 117 30.87 -4.25 -18.91
N GLU A 118 30.30 -3.98 -17.73
CA GLU A 118 29.86 -5.01 -16.81
C GLU A 118 28.65 -4.58 -15.99
N ILE A 119 27.82 -5.56 -15.63
CA ILE A 119 26.64 -5.41 -14.77
C ILE A 119 26.68 -6.49 -13.68
N TYR A 120 26.39 -6.11 -12.44
CA TYR A 120 26.36 -7.06 -11.33
C TYR A 120 25.29 -6.71 -10.30
N ASN A 121 24.69 -7.74 -9.69
CA ASN A 121 23.68 -7.59 -8.64
C ASN A 121 24.19 -8.23 -7.35
N SER A 122 23.97 -7.59 -6.20
CA SER A 122 24.21 -8.14 -4.87
C SER A 122 22.95 -8.01 -4.01
N PRO A 123 22.71 -8.87 -3.00
CA PRO A 123 21.62 -8.65 -2.05
C PRO A 123 21.69 -7.26 -1.39
N THR A 124 20.56 -6.57 -1.28
CA THR A 124 20.46 -5.33 -0.52
C THR A 124 20.57 -5.63 0.96
N THR A 125 21.36 -4.84 1.69
CA THR A 125 21.65 -5.03 3.12
C THR A 125 20.97 -3.99 4.01
N VAL A 126 19.74 -3.60 3.68
CA VAL A 126 18.99 -2.55 4.39
C VAL A 126 18.26 -3.05 5.64
N GLU A 127 17.97 -4.35 5.69
CA GLU A 127 17.27 -5.00 6.81
C GLU A 127 18.25 -5.62 7.82
N LYS A 128 17.73 -6.07 8.96
CA LYS A 128 18.50 -6.83 9.96
C LYS A 128 18.99 -8.17 9.38
N PRO A 129 20.17 -8.65 9.79
CA PRO A 129 21.04 -8.12 10.86
C PRO A 129 21.99 -6.98 10.44
N GLN A 130 22.10 -6.65 9.15
CA GLN A 130 23.12 -5.71 8.66
C GLN A 130 22.73 -4.24 8.86
N GLU A 131 21.47 -3.88 8.58
CA GLU A 131 20.95 -2.50 8.65
C GLU A 131 21.93 -1.45 8.09
N ASN A 132 22.48 -1.68 6.89
CA ASN A 132 23.37 -0.74 6.21
C ASN A 132 23.49 -1.01 4.71
N VAL A 133 22.90 -0.15 3.86
CA VAL A 133 22.93 -0.29 2.39
C VAL A 133 24.33 -0.24 1.77
N ASN A 134 25.31 0.37 2.44
CA ASN A 134 26.67 0.49 1.90
C ASN A 134 27.34 -0.87 1.70
N LEU A 135 26.96 -1.90 2.48
CA LEU A 135 27.54 -3.23 2.35
C LEU A 135 27.13 -3.87 1.02
N GLY A 136 25.84 -3.82 0.66
CA GLY A 136 25.34 -4.30 -0.64
C GLY A 136 25.94 -3.53 -1.81
N VAL A 137 26.07 -2.21 -1.69
CA VAL A 137 26.76 -1.36 -2.70
C VAL A 137 28.22 -1.77 -2.86
N PHE A 138 28.96 -1.94 -1.76
CA PHE A 138 30.35 -2.36 -1.77
C PHE A 138 30.51 -3.74 -2.41
N ASN A 139 29.66 -4.71 -2.06
CA ASN A 139 29.70 -6.06 -2.60
C ASN A 139 29.47 -6.06 -4.12
N ALA A 140 28.51 -5.26 -4.61
CA ALA A 140 28.25 -5.13 -6.03
C ALA A 140 29.44 -4.52 -6.78
N ILE A 141 30.04 -3.45 -6.24
CA ILE A 141 31.22 -2.79 -6.83
C ILE A 141 32.44 -3.70 -6.81
N LYS A 142 32.70 -4.43 -5.73
CA LYS A 142 33.82 -5.37 -5.64
C LYS A 142 33.73 -6.45 -6.72
N LYS A 143 32.53 -6.94 -6.97
CA LYS A 143 32.29 -7.91 -8.04
C LYS A 143 32.48 -7.32 -9.44
N LEU A 144 32.14 -6.04 -9.64
CA LEU A 144 32.51 -5.32 -10.87
C LEU A 144 34.03 -5.19 -11.03
N GLU A 145 34.79 -4.84 -9.98
CA GLU A 145 36.26 -4.80 -10.02
C GLU A 145 36.86 -6.16 -10.39
N GLU A 146 36.37 -7.24 -9.75
CA GLU A 146 36.82 -8.61 -10.00
C GLU A 146 36.57 -9.06 -11.45
N LYS A 147 35.39 -8.77 -12.00
CA LYS A 147 35.03 -9.18 -13.37
C LYS A 147 35.69 -8.33 -14.45
N SER A 148 35.71 -7.01 -14.27
CA SER A 148 36.24 -6.08 -15.27
C SER A 148 37.77 -5.97 -15.26
N ASN A 149 38.41 -6.41 -14.17
CA ASN A 149 39.84 -6.18 -13.90
C ASN A 149 40.23 -4.69 -13.95
N LEU A 150 39.28 -3.81 -13.60
CA LEU A 150 39.46 -2.36 -13.51
C LEU A 150 39.43 -1.94 -12.04
N LYS A 151 40.28 -0.97 -11.69
CA LYS A 151 40.34 -0.42 -10.34
C LYS A 151 39.28 0.67 -10.17
N ILE A 152 38.25 0.39 -9.39
CA ILE A 152 37.11 1.29 -9.12
C ILE A 152 37.25 1.94 -7.74
N LEU A 153 37.72 1.18 -6.74
CA LEU A 153 37.86 1.61 -5.36
C LEU A 153 39.32 1.89 -5.00
N ASN A 154 39.52 2.80 -4.05
CA ASN A 154 40.85 3.08 -3.48
C ASN A 154 41.38 1.88 -2.65
N SER A 155 42.70 1.76 -2.53
CA SER A 155 43.37 0.61 -1.90
C SER A 155 43.12 0.45 -0.39
N LYS A 156 42.48 1.42 0.27
CA LYS A 156 42.07 1.37 1.69
C LYS A 156 40.59 1.01 1.89
N ALA A 157 39.87 0.62 0.85
CA ALA A 157 38.43 0.37 0.91
C ALA A 157 38.09 -0.89 1.73
N GLY A 158 37.25 -0.71 2.76
CA GLY A 158 36.60 -1.78 3.52
C GLY A 158 35.09 -1.79 3.27
N SER A 159 34.41 -2.83 3.77
CA SER A 159 32.98 -3.06 3.49
C SER A 159 32.05 -1.92 3.93
N SER A 160 32.35 -1.24 5.04
CA SER A 160 31.56 -0.12 5.55
C SER A 160 32.11 1.27 5.21
N ASN A 161 33.39 1.36 4.83
CA ASN A 161 34.06 2.62 4.50
C ASN A 161 34.91 2.44 3.23
N PHE A 162 34.38 2.90 2.11
CA PHE A 162 35.03 2.85 0.80
C PHE A 162 34.93 4.20 0.09
N GLU A 163 35.94 4.48 -0.72
CA GLU A 163 36.05 5.66 -1.57
C GLU A 163 36.36 5.22 -2.99
N PHE A 164 35.82 5.95 -3.96
CA PHE A 164 36.07 5.74 -5.38
C PHE A 164 37.41 6.34 -5.80
N SER A 165 38.04 5.73 -6.81
CA SER A 165 39.21 6.30 -7.48
C SER A 165 38.87 7.65 -8.14
N GLU A 166 39.86 8.55 -8.26
CA GLU A 166 39.63 9.90 -8.81
C GLU A 166 39.10 9.91 -10.26
N ASN A 167 39.41 8.88 -11.06
CA ASN A 167 38.94 8.74 -12.44
C ASN A 167 37.52 8.13 -12.56
N VAL A 168 36.84 7.86 -11.44
CA VAL A 168 35.49 7.30 -11.40
C VAL A 168 34.45 8.39 -11.12
N LEU A 169 33.36 8.36 -11.87
CA LEU A 169 32.13 9.09 -11.58
C LEU A 169 31.13 8.12 -10.93
N TYR A 170 30.68 8.40 -9.71
CA TYR A 170 29.73 7.54 -9.01
C TYR A 170 28.34 8.19 -8.92
N LEU A 171 27.35 7.54 -9.49
CA LEU A 171 25.94 7.93 -9.46
C LEU A 171 25.12 6.83 -8.79
N THR A 172 23.98 7.19 -8.20
CA THR A 172 23.07 6.18 -7.66
C THR A 172 21.61 6.60 -7.68
N THR A 173 20.75 5.62 -7.89
CA THR A 173 19.33 5.64 -7.51
C THR A 173 19.13 4.80 -6.25
N SER A 174 18.01 5.00 -5.56
CA SER A 174 17.67 4.17 -4.40
C SER A 174 16.17 4.05 -4.20
N SER A 175 15.75 2.86 -3.77
CA SER A 175 14.43 2.53 -3.21
C SER A 175 14.55 1.70 -1.92
N ALA A 176 15.76 1.59 -1.35
CA ALA A 176 16.07 0.73 -0.20
C ALA A 176 15.35 1.09 1.10
N GLY A 177 14.83 2.31 1.25
CA GLY A 177 13.88 2.65 2.33
C GLY A 177 12.54 1.89 2.24
N GLY A 178 12.34 1.09 1.20
CA GLY A 178 11.10 0.39 0.88
C GLY A 178 10.07 1.31 0.25
N GLY A 179 9.02 0.71 -0.32
CA GLY A 179 7.87 1.46 -0.81
C GLY A 179 7.20 2.22 0.35
N LEU A 180 6.75 3.44 0.08
CA LEU A 180 6.09 4.32 1.04
C LEU A 180 4.88 3.62 1.69
N GLN A 181 4.95 3.20 2.94
CA GLN A 181 3.84 2.54 3.63
C GLN A 181 2.88 3.58 4.23
N ILE A 182 1.62 3.55 3.82
CA ILE A 182 0.59 4.51 4.22
C ILE A 182 -0.51 3.80 5.00
N LEU A 183 -0.82 4.32 6.18
CA LEU A 183 -2.06 4.01 6.90
C LEU A 183 -3.14 5.01 6.46
N VAL A 184 -4.23 4.52 5.86
CA VAL A 184 -5.34 5.40 5.42
C VAL A 184 -6.44 5.37 6.47
N ILE A 185 -6.84 6.54 6.94
CA ILE A 185 -7.99 6.71 7.85
C ILE A 185 -8.99 7.62 7.16
N GLY A 186 -10.12 7.06 6.77
CA GLY A 186 -11.22 7.79 6.16
C GLY A 186 -12.46 7.79 7.05
N LEU A 187 -13.30 8.82 6.95
CA LEU A 187 -14.54 8.87 7.73
C LEU A 187 -15.47 7.67 7.46
N THR A 188 -15.65 7.30 6.19
CA THR A 188 -16.45 6.17 5.70
C THR A 188 -15.69 5.43 4.60
N LEU A 189 -15.89 4.11 4.49
CA LEU A 189 -15.20 3.26 3.50
C LEU A 189 -15.47 3.71 2.06
N PHE A 190 -16.75 3.85 1.68
CA PHE A 190 -17.14 4.06 0.28
C PHE A 190 -16.79 5.44 -0.30
N ASP A 191 -16.70 6.48 0.53
CA ASP A 191 -16.48 7.86 0.06
C ASP A 191 -15.09 8.37 0.44
N SER A 192 -14.90 8.65 1.73
CA SER A 192 -13.72 9.37 2.22
C SER A 192 -12.48 8.49 2.18
N ALA A 193 -12.59 7.26 2.68
CA ALA A 193 -11.48 6.31 2.68
C ALA A 193 -11.09 5.94 1.25
N SER A 194 -12.05 5.64 0.37
CA SER A 194 -11.80 5.40 -1.06
C SER A 194 -11.07 6.56 -1.77
N SER A 195 -11.40 7.81 -1.44
CA SER A 195 -10.68 8.99 -1.94
C SER A 195 -9.25 9.07 -1.37
N GLY A 196 -9.09 8.74 -0.09
CA GLY A 196 -7.80 8.61 0.59
C GLY A 196 -6.92 7.52 -0.03
N GLU A 197 -7.47 6.36 -0.35
CA GLU A 197 -6.77 5.26 -1.01
C GLU A 197 -6.26 5.68 -2.39
N ARG A 198 -7.10 6.32 -3.22
CA ARG A 198 -6.65 6.87 -4.52
C ARG A 198 -5.55 7.91 -4.36
N THR A 199 -5.63 8.74 -3.33
CA THR A 199 -4.58 9.74 -3.00
C THR A 199 -3.28 9.04 -2.62
N ALA A 200 -3.35 8.02 -1.75
CA ALA A 200 -2.21 7.23 -1.28
C ALA A 200 -1.54 6.46 -2.43
N TYR A 201 -2.31 5.72 -3.24
CA TYR A 201 -1.80 5.03 -4.43
C TYR A 201 -1.22 6.01 -5.45
N GLY A 202 -1.87 7.15 -5.67
CA GLY A 202 -1.38 8.18 -6.58
C GLY A 202 -0.06 8.80 -6.10
N ALA A 203 0.20 8.80 -4.79
CA ALA A 203 1.48 9.23 -4.24
C ALA A 203 2.56 8.14 -4.32
N GLY A 204 2.22 6.97 -4.87
CA GLY A 204 3.08 5.79 -4.96
C GLY A 204 3.21 5.03 -3.64
N GLY A 205 2.22 5.13 -2.75
CA GLY A 205 2.20 4.47 -1.46
C GLY A 205 1.59 3.07 -1.47
N VAL A 206 2.11 2.20 -0.62
CA VAL A 206 1.60 0.89 -0.21
C VAL A 206 0.65 1.10 0.97
N ILE A 207 -0.63 0.83 0.77
CA ILE A 207 -1.61 0.93 1.86
C ILE A 207 -1.46 -0.29 2.76
N LEU A 208 -1.10 -0.07 4.02
CA LEU A 208 -1.01 -1.14 5.01
C LEU A 208 -2.40 -1.67 5.39
N ASP A 209 -3.31 -0.74 5.67
CA ASP A 209 -4.71 -0.99 5.98
C ASP A 209 -5.49 0.33 5.85
N THR A 210 -6.81 0.22 5.73
CA THR A 210 -7.76 1.33 5.65
C THR A 210 -8.74 1.23 6.82
N PHE A 211 -8.81 2.28 7.64
CA PHE A 211 -9.74 2.36 8.77
C PHE A 211 -10.84 3.38 8.54
N ALA A 212 -12.06 3.02 8.94
CA ALA A 212 -13.22 3.90 8.90
C ALA A 212 -14.20 3.60 10.03
N ILE A 213 -15.19 4.47 10.25
CA ILE A 213 -16.20 4.24 11.30
C ILE A 213 -17.12 3.05 10.96
N ASP A 214 -17.30 2.76 9.68
CA ASP A 214 -18.18 1.72 9.15
C ASP A 214 -17.44 0.45 8.69
N ASP A 215 -16.20 0.23 9.16
CA ASP A 215 -15.34 -0.89 8.75
C ASP A 215 -15.58 -2.24 9.47
N LYS A 216 -16.69 -2.34 10.19
CA LYS A 216 -17.16 -3.50 11.00
C LYS A 216 -16.32 -3.83 12.24
N ARG A 217 -15.09 -3.34 12.36
CA ARG A 217 -14.24 -3.57 13.54
C ARG A 217 -14.70 -2.71 14.71
N THR A 218 -14.57 -3.24 15.92
CA THR A 218 -14.73 -2.47 17.15
C THR A 218 -13.56 -1.52 17.33
N SER A 219 -13.74 -0.42 18.10
CA SER A 219 -12.63 0.51 18.37
C SER A 219 -11.42 -0.17 19.03
N LEU A 220 -11.62 -1.26 19.77
CA LEU A 220 -10.53 -2.00 20.39
C LEU A 220 -9.70 -2.75 19.35
N GLU A 221 -10.37 -3.50 18.46
CA GLU A 221 -9.73 -4.19 17.34
C GLU A 221 -9.00 -3.20 16.44
N GLN A 222 -9.63 -2.07 16.10
CA GLN A 222 -8.99 -1.02 15.30
C GLN A 222 -7.67 -0.53 15.93
N MET A 223 -7.63 -0.32 17.25
CA MET A 223 -6.41 0.10 17.92
C MET A 223 -5.34 -0.97 17.94
N GLN A 224 -5.72 -2.24 18.15
CA GLN A 224 -4.77 -3.36 18.16
C GLN A 224 -4.13 -3.54 16.79
N GLU A 225 -4.94 -3.52 15.73
CA GLU A 225 -4.46 -3.58 14.35
C GLU A 225 -3.55 -2.38 14.06
N MET A 226 -3.98 -1.15 14.33
CA MET A 226 -3.14 0.03 14.10
C MET A 226 -1.80 -0.02 14.85
N ASN A 227 -1.75 -0.56 16.07
CA ASN A 227 -0.53 -0.63 16.89
C ASN A 227 0.54 -1.56 16.30
N ILE A 228 0.12 -2.71 15.75
CA ILE A 228 1.04 -3.66 15.12
C ILE A 228 1.48 -3.21 13.71
N LEU A 229 0.79 -2.22 13.13
CA LEU A 229 1.18 -1.64 11.86
C LEU A 229 2.33 -0.64 12.05
N HIS A 230 3.27 -0.69 11.10
CA HIS A 230 4.44 0.20 11.08
C HIS A 230 4.41 1.18 9.88
N PRO A 231 3.51 2.20 9.88
CA PRO A 231 3.39 3.11 8.75
C PRO A 231 4.54 4.11 8.65
N ASP A 232 4.95 4.43 7.42
CA ASP A 232 5.85 5.54 7.12
C ASP A 232 5.11 6.88 7.14
N ILE A 233 3.85 6.90 6.69
CA ILE A 233 2.97 8.08 6.69
C ILE A 233 1.54 7.65 7.07
N ILE A 234 0.82 8.52 7.78
CA ILE A 234 -0.62 8.36 8.03
C ILE A 234 -1.38 9.40 7.22
N LEU A 235 -2.33 8.98 6.38
CA LEU A 235 -3.27 9.86 5.68
C LEU A 235 -4.62 9.81 6.38
N MET A 236 -4.97 10.89 7.09
CA MET A 236 -6.27 11.05 7.72
C MET A 236 -7.15 12.00 6.92
N CYS A 237 -8.32 11.54 6.50
CA CYS A 237 -9.19 12.26 5.59
C CYS A 237 -10.68 12.04 5.89
N GLY A 238 -11.51 12.86 5.23
CA GLY A 238 -12.96 12.74 5.28
C GLY A 238 -13.67 13.91 5.95
N GLY A 239 -15.00 13.83 5.93
CA GLY A 239 -15.89 14.95 6.20
C GLY A 239 -15.84 15.98 5.07
N ILE A 240 -17.00 16.32 4.52
CA ILE A 240 -17.12 17.48 3.63
C ILE A 240 -16.84 18.76 4.43
N ASP A 241 -16.46 19.84 3.75
CA ASP A 241 -16.23 21.11 4.41
C ASP A 241 -17.55 21.60 5.05
N GLY A 242 -17.52 21.78 6.37
CA GLY A 242 -18.70 22.13 7.18
C GLY A 242 -19.45 20.96 7.83
N GLY A 243 -19.03 19.70 7.67
CA GLY A 243 -19.73 18.53 8.23
C GLY A 243 -18.84 17.48 8.94
N ALA A 244 -19.44 16.68 9.84
CA ALA A 244 -18.84 15.48 10.45
C ALA A 244 -17.56 15.64 11.31
N VAL A 245 -17.41 16.77 12.02
CA VAL A 245 -16.24 17.04 12.90
C VAL A 245 -16.09 16.01 14.04
N SER A 246 -17.18 15.65 14.72
CA SER A 246 -17.15 14.71 15.87
C SER A 246 -16.64 13.33 15.47
N SER A 247 -17.08 12.84 14.32
CA SER A 247 -16.74 11.53 13.81
C SER A 247 -15.26 11.44 13.39
N LEU A 248 -14.73 12.50 12.76
CA LEU A 248 -13.30 12.60 12.47
C LEU A 248 -12.46 12.60 13.74
N LEU A 249 -12.88 13.35 14.76
CA LEU A 249 -12.15 13.39 16.04
C LEU A 249 -12.11 12.03 16.73
N ARG A 250 -13.22 11.28 16.65
CA ARG A 250 -13.25 9.91 17.16
C ARG A 250 -12.20 9.01 16.49
N LEU A 251 -12.08 9.05 15.17
CA LEU A 251 -11.03 8.29 14.47
C LEU A 251 -9.62 8.75 14.87
N GLY A 252 -9.44 10.05 15.08
CA GLY A 252 -8.17 10.59 15.54
C GLY A 252 -7.77 10.11 16.93
N GLU A 253 -8.73 9.94 17.85
CA GLU A 253 -8.46 9.36 19.19
C GLU A 253 -8.02 7.92 19.11
N ILE A 254 -8.71 7.13 18.30
CA ILE A 254 -8.39 5.72 18.10
C ILE A 254 -6.95 5.61 17.62
N LEU A 255 -6.56 6.43 16.63
CA LEU A 255 -5.18 6.51 16.19
C LEU A 255 -4.19 6.95 17.29
N GLN A 256 -4.53 7.97 18.07
CA GLN A 256 -3.65 8.44 19.15
C GLN A 256 -3.44 7.37 20.23
N LEU A 257 -4.48 6.60 20.56
CA LEU A 257 -4.42 5.55 21.57
C LEU A 257 -3.75 4.28 21.06
N ALA A 258 -3.90 3.97 19.77
CA ALA A 258 -3.21 2.87 19.12
C ALA A 258 -1.68 3.02 19.20
N ASP A 259 -1.18 4.26 19.14
CA ASP A 259 0.24 4.61 19.25
C ASP A 259 1.15 3.81 18.29
N PRO A 260 0.84 3.79 16.98
CA PRO A 260 1.65 3.08 16.00
C PRO A 260 3.10 3.57 16.00
N SER A 261 4.03 2.69 15.67
CA SER A 261 5.46 3.00 15.62
C SER A 261 5.98 3.03 14.17
N PRO A 262 6.92 3.92 13.83
CA PRO A 262 7.46 3.97 12.47
C PRO A 262 8.26 2.71 12.14
N LYS A 263 8.31 2.38 10.85
CA LYS A 263 9.08 1.26 10.29
C LYS A 263 10.57 1.28 10.63
N PHE A 264 11.19 2.47 10.63
CA PHE A 264 12.61 2.65 10.96
C PHE A 264 12.77 3.70 12.06
N GLY A 265 13.67 3.42 13.01
CA GLY A 265 14.07 4.36 14.05
C GLY A 265 12.97 4.67 15.07
N GLU A 266 13.00 3.97 16.20
CA GLU A 266 12.04 4.09 17.33
C GLU A 266 11.90 5.52 17.93
N LYS A 267 12.73 6.50 17.50
CA LYS A 267 12.79 7.84 18.09
C LYS A 267 12.12 8.95 17.27
N ASN A 268 11.59 8.66 16.08
CA ASN A 268 10.99 9.68 15.21
C ASN A 268 9.46 9.65 15.24
N LYS A 269 8.83 10.83 15.17
CA LYS A 269 7.37 10.95 15.04
C LYS A 269 6.95 10.60 13.62
N ILE A 270 5.88 9.82 13.47
CA ILE A 270 5.32 9.49 12.15
C ILE A 270 4.69 10.76 11.54
N PRO A 271 5.00 11.11 10.28
CA PRO A 271 4.27 12.12 9.52
C PRO A 271 2.79 11.78 9.36
N LEU A 272 1.90 12.71 9.74
CA LEU A 272 0.46 12.58 9.58
C LEU A 272 -0.06 13.69 8.67
N VAL A 273 -0.56 13.33 7.50
CA VAL A 273 -1.22 14.25 6.57
C VAL A 273 -2.71 14.26 6.86
N PHE A 274 -3.21 15.38 7.38
CA PHE A 274 -4.65 15.60 7.55
C PHE A 274 -5.21 16.39 6.36
N ALA A 275 -6.10 15.75 5.62
CA ALA A 275 -6.73 16.28 4.40
C ALA A 275 -8.26 16.13 4.43
N GLY A 276 -8.87 16.37 5.59
CA GLY A 276 -10.31 16.34 5.81
C GLY A 276 -10.91 17.72 6.09
N ASN A 277 -12.15 17.75 6.58
CA ASN A 277 -12.91 18.98 6.86
C ASN A 277 -12.09 20.06 7.57
N ILE A 278 -12.06 21.27 6.96
CA ILE A 278 -11.34 22.44 7.48
C ILE A 278 -11.74 22.79 8.92
N ALA A 279 -13.02 22.65 9.29
CA ALA A 279 -13.50 22.95 10.64
C ALA A 279 -12.93 22.00 11.72
N ALA A 280 -12.45 20.80 11.34
CA ALA A 280 -11.84 19.85 12.26
C ALA A 280 -10.33 20.11 12.48
N GLN A 281 -9.66 20.86 11.59
CA GLN A 281 -8.19 21.06 11.64
C GLN A 281 -7.66 21.59 12.98
N PRO A 282 -8.30 22.57 13.66
CA PRO A 282 -7.79 23.06 14.95
C PRO A 282 -7.82 21.99 16.05
N PHE A 283 -8.82 21.11 16.03
CA PHE A 283 -8.98 20.04 17.01
C PHE A 283 -7.98 18.92 16.75
N ILE A 284 -7.83 18.50 15.49
CA ILE A 284 -6.82 17.52 15.06
C ILE A 284 -5.40 18.01 15.38
N SER A 285 -5.12 19.29 15.16
CA SER A 285 -3.84 19.91 15.52
C SER A 285 -3.57 19.85 17.01
N SER A 286 -4.61 20.04 17.84
CA SER A 286 -4.47 19.88 19.28
C SER A 286 -4.29 18.43 19.71
N LEU A 287 -4.92 17.48 19.02
CA LEU A 287 -4.88 16.07 19.36
C LEU A 287 -3.49 15.48 19.11
N PHE A 288 -2.85 15.85 18.00
CA PHE A 288 -1.63 15.20 17.53
C PHE A 288 -0.33 15.96 17.81
N LYS A 289 -0.39 17.18 18.38
CA LYS A 289 0.76 18.07 18.62
C LYS A 289 2.01 17.38 19.18
N ASP A 290 1.83 16.46 20.12
CA ASP A 290 2.93 15.83 20.85
C ASP A 290 3.33 14.46 20.32
N ARG A 291 2.50 13.81 19.48
CA ARG A 291 2.69 12.42 19.05
C ARG A 291 3.12 12.28 17.59
N PHE A 292 2.49 13.00 16.67
CA PHE A 292 2.76 12.91 15.24
C PHE A 292 3.36 14.19 14.69
N GLU A 293 4.03 14.09 13.55
CA GLU A 293 4.44 15.27 12.78
C GLU A 293 3.29 15.65 11.84
N LEU A 294 2.40 16.53 12.32
CA LEU A 294 1.17 16.88 11.62
C LEU A 294 1.40 17.84 10.44
N TYR A 295 0.85 17.48 9.29
CA TYR A 295 0.80 18.28 8.08
C TYR A 295 -0.64 18.48 7.62
N LEU A 296 -1.05 19.72 7.44
CA LEU A 296 -2.38 20.05 6.93
C LEU A 296 -2.34 20.18 5.40
N ALA A 297 -3.30 19.57 4.72
CA ALA A 297 -3.53 19.71 3.29
C ALA A 297 -4.99 20.13 3.02
N PRO A 298 -5.28 20.74 1.85
CA PRO A 298 -6.65 20.94 1.40
C PRO A 298 -7.49 19.66 1.47
N ASN A 299 -8.78 19.80 1.75
CA ASN A 299 -9.69 18.66 1.86
C ASN A 299 -9.74 17.89 0.53
N ILE A 300 -9.50 16.57 0.58
CA ILE A 300 -9.54 15.72 -0.63
C ILE A 300 -10.95 15.51 -1.16
N ARG A 301 -11.98 15.76 -0.35
CA ARG A 301 -13.38 15.69 -0.74
C ARG A 301 -14.16 16.86 -0.10
N PRO A 302 -13.99 18.10 -0.63
CA PRO A 302 -14.64 19.28 -0.05
C PRO A 302 -16.16 19.20 -0.06
N THR A 303 -16.75 18.55 -1.06
CA THR A 303 -18.20 18.31 -1.19
C THR A 303 -18.46 16.84 -1.52
N MET A 304 -19.72 16.39 -1.41
CA MET A 304 -20.08 15.00 -1.75
C MET A 304 -19.80 14.62 -3.22
N LYS A 305 -19.70 15.60 -4.13
CA LYS A 305 -19.52 15.36 -5.57
C LYS A 305 -18.11 15.68 -6.07
N THR A 306 -17.31 16.44 -5.32
CA THR A 306 -16.03 16.99 -5.79
C THR A 306 -14.86 16.34 -5.06
N GLU A 307 -13.85 15.90 -5.82
CA GLU A 307 -12.58 15.38 -5.31
C GLU A 307 -11.42 16.33 -5.65
N ASN A 308 -10.48 16.48 -4.72
CA ASN A 308 -9.30 17.34 -4.84
C ASN A 308 -8.06 16.60 -4.30
N LEU A 309 -7.64 15.53 -5.00
CA LEU A 309 -6.64 14.58 -4.49
C LEU A 309 -5.19 15.12 -4.57
N ILE A 310 -4.91 15.98 -5.55
CA ILE A 310 -3.55 16.42 -5.93
C ILE A 310 -2.78 17.04 -4.75
N PRO A 311 -3.33 17.98 -3.96
CA PRO A 311 -2.57 18.65 -2.91
C PRO A 311 -2.09 17.69 -1.81
N ALA A 312 -2.93 16.74 -1.41
CA ALA A 312 -2.57 15.73 -0.43
C ALA A 312 -1.56 14.72 -1.01
N ARG A 313 -1.74 14.33 -2.27
CA ARG A 313 -0.83 13.43 -3.01
C ARG A 313 0.60 13.99 -3.07
N GLU A 314 0.75 15.25 -3.49
CA GLU A 314 2.04 15.93 -3.57
C GLU A 314 2.68 16.09 -2.19
N LYS A 315 1.88 16.39 -1.17
CA LYS A 315 2.36 16.51 0.20
C LYS A 315 2.92 15.19 0.71
N ILE A 316 2.21 14.09 0.49
CA ILE A 316 2.65 12.74 0.84
C ILE A 316 3.96 12.40 0.10
N HIS A 317 4.00 12.62 -1.22
CA HIS A 317 5.17 12.34 -2.04
C HIS A 317 6.41 13.13 -1.56
N LYS A 318 6.25 14.41 -1.22
CA LYS A 318 7.33 15.22 -0.66
C LYS A 318 7.81 14.69 0.69
N LEU A 319 6.90 14.35 1.59
CA LEU A 319 7.26 13.81 2.91
C LEU A 319 8.01 12.48 2.81
N PHE A 320 7.64 11.65 1.83
CA PHE A 320 8.37 10.42 1.54
C PHE A 320 9.82 10.71 1.15
N MET A 321 10.05 11.68 0.26
CA MET A 321 11.39 12.10 -0.16
C MET A 321 12.21 12.69 0.99
N ASP A 322 11.62 13.64 1.71
CA ASP A 322 12.33 14.43 2.72
C ASP A 322 12.62 13.62 4.00
N ASN A 323 11.70 12.72 4.39
CA ASN A 323 11.74 12.11 5.72
C ASN A 323 11.91 10.59 5.70
N VAL A 324 11.45 9.86 4.69
CA VAL A 324 11.42 8.37 4.73
C VAL A 324 12.64 7.76 4.04
N MET A 325 13.01 8.26 2.86
CA MET A 325 14.19 7.76 2.14
C MET A 325 15.49 8.01 2.89
N GLU A 326 15.65 9.17 3.54
CA GLU A 326 16.87 9.50 4.31
C GLU A 326 17.03 8.64 5.58
N GLN A 327 15.95 8.03 6.06
CA GLN A 327 15.96 7.16 7.24
C GLN A 327 16.44 5.73 6.94
N ALA A 328 16.57 5.35 5.66
CA ALA A 328 17.09 4.05 5.29
C ALA A 328 18.50 3.83 5.89
N PRO A 329 18.74 2.72 6.61
CA PRO A 329 20.02 2.49 7.26
C PRO A 329 21.22 2.56 6.30
N GLY A 330 22.19 3.44 6.58
CA GLY A 330 23.38 3.68 5.75
C GLY A 330 23.22 4.71 4.62
N TYR A 331 22.02 5.25 4.40
CA TYR A 331 21.76 6.21 3.31
C TYR A 331 22.54 7.52 3.46
N SER A 332 22.62 8.05 4.68
CA SER A 332 23.32 9.30 4.99
C SER A 332 24.82 9.24 4.66
N GLU A 333 25.44 8.08 4.86
CA GLU A 333 26.84 7.81 4.48
C GLU A 333 26.99 7.68 2.96
N LEU A 334 26.03 7.01 2.30
CA LEU A 334 26.05 6.86 0.84
C LEU A 334 25.92 8.21 0.13
N LYS A 335 25.05 9.10 0.63
CA LYS A 335 24.83 10.47 0.13
C LYS A 335 26.10 11.31 0.12
N LYS A 336 27.08 11.01 0.98
CA LYS A 336 28.38 11.71 1.02
C LYS A 336 29.38 11.21 -0.04
N LYS A 337 29.14 10.04 -0.64
CA LYS A 337 30.05 9.37 -1.60
C LYS A 337 29.66 9.59 -3.05
N VAL A 338 28.41 9.95 -3.32
CA VAL A 338 27.87 10.16 -4.68
C VAL A 338 28.37 11.46 -5.29
N SER A 339 28.61 11.46 -6.59
CA SER A 339 29.05 12.63 -7.36
C SER A 339 27.90 13.57 -7.72
N ASP A 340 26.65 13.10 -7.57
CA ASP A 340 25.43 13.87 -7.74
C ASP A 340 24.34 13.40 -6.78
N ASN A 341 23.27 14.18 -6.61
CA ASN A 341 22.16 13.82 -5.73
C ASN A 341 21.62 12.41 -6.01
N ILE A 342 21.32 11.65 -4.96
CA ILE A 342 20.58 10.40 -5.08
C ILE A 342 19.16 10.73 -5.51
N ILE A 343 18.65 10.05 -6.55
CA ILE A 343 17.23 10.14 -6.93
C ILE A 343 16.50 8.83 -6.61
N PRO A 344 15.17 8.87 -6.43
CA PRO A 344 14.38 7.66 -6.32
C PRO A 344 14.48 6.79 -7.58
N THR A 345 14.53 5.46 -7.41
CA THR A 345 14.50 4.49 -8.52
C THR A 345 13.36 4.78 -9.51
N PRO A 346 12.10 5.03 -9.08
CA PRO A 346 11.01 5.29 -10.01
C PRO A 346 11.17 6.60 -10.80
N LEU A 347 11.83 7.60 -10.21
CA LEU A 347 12.14 8.84 -10.93
C LEU A 347 13.16 8.56 -12.04
N GLY A 348 14.15 7.70 -11.79
CA GLY A 348 15.06 7.20 -12.83
C GLY A 348 14.29 6.55 -13.98
N VAL A 349 13.33 5.67 -13.69
CA VAL A 349 12.50 5.03 -14.72
C VAL A 349 11.70 6.04 -15.53
N ILE A 350 11.04 7.01 -14.88
CA ILE A 350 10.30 8.08 -15.56
C ILE A 350 11.21 8.86 -16.51
N ARG A 351 12.44 9.19 -16.10
CA ARG A 351 13.39 9.90 -16.98
C ARG A 351 13.75 9.11 -18.22
N SER A 352 14.02 7.83 -18.08
CA SER A 352 14.31 6.97 -19.23
C SER A 352 13.13 6.87 -20.21
N LEU A 353 11.90 6.75 -19.68
CA LEU A 353 10.69 6.75 -20.51
C LEU A 353 10.44 8.10 -21.19
N GLN A 354 10.74 9.22 -20.51
CA GLN A 354 10.69 10.55 -21.11
C GLN A 354 11.61 10.64 -22.33
N LEU A 355 12.87 10.19 -22.21
CA LEU A 355 13.82 10.23 -23.32
C LEU A 355 13.35 9.44 -24.54
N ILE A 356 12.76 8.25 -24.33
CA ILE A 356 12.30 7.41 -25.44
C ILE A 356 11.05 7.97 -26.09
N SER A 357 10.05 8.29 -25.28
CA SER A 357 8.79 8.80 -25.82
C SER A 357 8.97 10.12 -26.57
N GLN A 358 9.89 10.98 -26.13
CA GLN A 358 10.24 12.22 -26.83
C GLN A 358 10.97 11.97 -28.14
N ASN A 359 11.90 11.01 -28.17
CA ASN A 359 12.65 10.69 -29.38
C ASN A 359 11.80 10.02 -30.46
N LEU A 360 10.78 9.24 -30.05
CA LEU A 360 9.94 8.48 -30.98
C LEU A 360 8.63 9.19 -31.35
N GLU A 361 8.19 10.17 -30.54
CA GLU A 361 6.88 10.82 -30.67
C GLU A 361 5.69 9.85 -30.58
N GLU A 362 5.86 8.72 -29.90
CA GLU A 362 4.86 7.63 -29.79
C GLU A 362 4.25 7.52 -28.39
N ASN A 363 3.04 6.97 -28.29
CA ASN A 363 2.44 6.63 -27.00
C ASN A 363 3.07 5.35 -26.44
N VAL A 364 3.57 5.43 -25.21
CA VAL A 364 4.32 4.34 -24.56
C VAL A 364 3.65 3.96 -23.25
N MET A 365 3.50 2.67 -23.01
CA MET A 365 3.17 2.13 -21.70
C MET A 365 4.28 1.19 -21.23
N SER A 366 4.64 1.23 -19.96
CA SER A 366 5.70 0.39 -19.42
C SER A 366 5.31 -0.18 -18.06
N VAL A 367 5.76 -1.39 -17.76
CA VAL A 367 5.59 -2.05 -16.47
C VAL A 367 6.94 -2.49 -15.93
N ASP A 368 7.17 -2.26 -14.65
CA ASP A 368 8.29 -2.79 -13.89
C ASP A 368 7.74 -3.67 -12.76
N ILE A 369 7.88 -4.99 -12.91
CA ILE A 369 7.42 -5.96 -11.92
C ILE A 369 8.58 -6.38 -10.99
N GLY A 370 8.49 -5.94 -9.74
CA GLY A 370 9.46 -6.26 -8.70
C GLY A 370 9.05 -7.47 -7.84
N GLY A 371 9.89 -7.75 -6.84
CA GLY A 371 9.60 -8.79 -5.84
C GLY A 371 8.45 -8.46 -4.89
N ALA A 372 8.00 -7.20 -4.84
CA ALA A 372 6.94 -6.79 -3.93
C ALA A 372 5.91 -5.82 -4.53
N THR A 373 6.30 -5.01 -5.50
CA THR A 373 5.42 -4.02 -6.14
C THR A 373 5.53 -4.12 -7.64
N THR A 374 4.48 -3.67 -8.33
CA THR A 374 4.45 -3.52 -9.79
C THR A 374 4.18 -2.06 -10.09
N ASP A 375 5.12 -1.41 -10.77
CA ASP A 375 4.98 -0.03 -11.21
C ASP A 375 4.50 -0.02 -12.66
N VAL A 376 3.46 0.76 -12.97
CA VAL A 376 3.01 1.03 -14.34
C VAL A 376 3.24 2.50 -14.66
N PHE A 377 3.86 2.73 -15.80
CA PHE A 377 4.15 4.05 -16.33
C PHE A 377 3.48 4.21 -17.69
N SER A 378 3.04 5.41 -18.02
CA SER A 378 2.55 5.72 -19.37
C SER A 378 2.93 7.12 -19.80
N ASN A 379 3.30 7.28 -21.06
CA ASN A 379 3.17 8.53 -21.80
C ASN A 379 2.06 8.34 -22.83
N ILE A 380 0.93 9.00 -22.62
CA ILE A 380 -0.19 8.99 -23.56
C ILE A 380 -0.55 10.43 -23.86
N GLN A 381 -0.57 10.80 -25.14
CA GLN A 381 -0.89 12.15 -25.61
C GLN A 381 0.01 13.24 -24.98
N GLY A 382 1.26 12.90 -24.65
CA GLY A 382 2.23 13.81 -24.03
C GLY A 382 2.12 13.92 -22.51
N GLU A 383 1.20 13.20 -21.87
CA GLU A 383 1.05 13.20 -20.41
C GLU A 383 1.68 11.96 -19.76
N TYR A 384 2.45 12.20 -18.70
CA TYR A 384 3.18 11.17 -17.97
C TYR A 384 2.46 10.79 -16.68
N PHE A 385 2.15 9.50 -16.55
CA PHE A 385 1.56 8.95 -15.34
C PHE A 385 2.39 7.80 -14.79
N ARG A 386 2.38 7.68 -13.47
CA ARG A 386 2.90 6.54 -12.73
C ARG A 386 1.83 6.05 -11.75
N THR A 387 1.63 4.74 -11.70
CA THR A 387 0.83 4.08 -10.67
C THR A 387 1.65 2.97 -10.04
N VAL A 388 1.52 2.79 -8.72
CA VAL A 388 2.19 1.72 -7.98
C VAL A 388 1.14 0.75 -7.46
N SER A 389 1.23 -0.49 -7.92
CA SER A 389 0.48 -1.61 -7.37
C SER A 389 1.29 -2.24 -6.25
N ALA A 390 1.03 -1.72 -5.05
CA ALA A 390 1.73 -2.02 -3.83
C ALA A 390 1.70 -3.50 -3.38
N ASN A 391 0.63 -4.20 -3.74
CA ASN A 391 0.37 -5.57 -3.31
C ASN A 391 0.68 -6.59 -4.42
N TYR A 392 1.17 -6.16 -5.58
CA TYR A 392 1.41 -7.06 -6.71
C TYR A 392 2.91 -7.15 -6.99
N GLY A 393 3.53 -8.25 -6.56
CA GLY A 393 4.93 -8.56 -6.82
C GLY A 393 5.19 -10.05 -6.73
N LEU A 394 6.36 -10.51 -7.20
CA LEU A 394 6.61 -11.95 -7.42
C LEU A 394 7.44 -12.66 -6.35
N SER A 395 7.77 -11.98 -5.25
CA SER A 395 8.43 -12.58 -4.09
C SER A 395 7.54 -12.40 -2.86
N TYR A 396 7.72 -11.32 -2.10
CA TYR A 396 7.01 -11.08 -0.83
C TYR A 396 5.50 -10.95 -0.97
N SER A 397 5.00 -10.54 -2.13
CA SER A 397 3.59 -10.26 -2.39
C SER A 397 2.99 -11.23 -3.42
N ILE A 398 3.65 -12.36 -3.68
CA ILE A 398 3.18 -13.31 -4.70
C ILE A 398 1.83 -13.93 -4.30
N SER A 399 1.62 -14.20 -3.01
CA SER A 399 0.35 -14.71 -2.48
C SER A 399 -0.77 -13.66 -2.51
N ASN A 400 -0.46 -12.36 -2.42
CA ASN A 400 -1.45 -11.31 -2.67
C ASN A 400 -1.97 -11.35 -4.11
N VAL A 401 -1.09 -11.57 -5.09
CA VAL A 401 -1.53 -11.69 -6.48
C VAL A 401 -2.45 -12.90 -6.62
N LEU A 402 -2.10 -14.04 -6.01
CA LEU A 402 -2.97 -15.22 -6.01
C LEU A 402 -4.35 -14.93 -5.37
N LYS A 403 -4.37 -14.26 -4.21
CA LYS A 403 -5.61 -13.88 -3.50
C LYS A 403 -6.50 -12.98 -4.36
N ASP A 404 -5.94 -11.94 -4.95
CA ASP A 404 -6.70 -10.91 -5.68
C ASP A 404 -7.07 -11.35 -7.10
N ALA A 405 -6.21 -12.12 -7.78
CA ALA A 405 -6.49 -12.66 -9.10
C ALA A 405 -7.46 -13.86 -9.06
N GLU A 406 -7.57 -14.53 -7.92
CA GLU A 406 -8.22 -15.84 -7.75
C GLU A 406 -7.46 -16.97 -8.47
N PHE A 407 -7.44 -18.16 -7.84
CA PHE A 407 -6.64 -19.29 -8.31
C PHE A 407 -6.96 -19.71 -9.76
N GLU A 408 -8.23 -19.69 -10.17
CA GLU A 408 -8.64 -20.08 -11.53
C GLU A 408 -8.01 -19.21 -12.62
N ASN A 409 -7.78 -17.92 -12.34
CA ASN A 409 -7.13 -17.03 -13.30
C ASN A 409 -5.63 -17.26 -13.41
N ILE A 410 -5.00 -17.84 -12.39
CA ILE A 410 -3.61 -18.30 -12.47
C ILE A 410 -3.55 -19.67 -13.16
N ARG A 411 -4.46 -20.57 -12.78
CA ARG A 411 -4.52 -21.96 -13.25
C ARG A 411 -4.72 -22.08 -14.76
N LYS A 412 -5.44 -21.14 -15.38
CA LYS A 412 -5.65 -21.10 -16.84
C LYS A 412 -4.37 -20.95 -17.66
N TRP A 413 -3.28 -20.44 -17.05
CA TRP A 413 -1.98 -20.25 -17.70
C TRP A 413 -1.05 -21.46 -17.60
N LEU A 414 -1.50 -22.54 -16.95
CA LEU A 414 -0.69 -23.69 -16.60
C LEU A 414 -1.27 -24.97 -17.20
N PRO A 415 -0.44 -26.00 -17.44
CA PRO A 415 -0.91 -27.29 -17.99
C PRO A 415 -2.06 -27.89 -17.19
N GLU A 416 -3.05 -28.50 -17.87
CA GLU A 416 -4.20 -29.13 -17.21
C GLU A 416 -3.82 -30.28 -16.26
N ASN A 417 -2.67 -30.93 -16.48
CA ASN A 417 -2.20 -32.05 -15.65
C ASN A 417 -1.35 -31.62 -14.44
N LEU A 418 -1.06 -30.33 -14.27
CA LEU A 418 -0.30 -29.84 -13.11
C LEU A 418 -1.18 -29.84 -11.85
N ASP A 419 -0.66 -30.42 -10.77
CA ASP A 419 -1.37 -30.51 -9.49
C ASP A 419 -1.59 -29.14 -8.84
N ASP A 420 -2.83 -28.88 -8.43
CA ASP A 420 -3.23 -27.60 -7.85
C ASP A 420 -2.53 -27.34 -6.50
N ASN A 421 -2.30 -28.39 -5.70
CA ASN A 421 -1.57 -28.26 -4.45
C ASN A 421 -0.11 -27.87 -4.70
N TYR A 422 0.53 -28.44 -5.73
CA TYR A 422 1.88 -28.04 -6.12
C TYR A 422 1.95 -26.54 -6.44
N ILE A 423 1.01 -26.02 -7.25
CA ILE A 423 0.98 -24.59 -7.64
C ILE A 423 0.87 -23.72 -6.38
N ARG A 424 -0.11 -24.01 -5.52
CA ARG A 424 -0.39 -23.25 -4.30
C ARG A 424 0.75 -23.29 -3.28
N ASN A 425 1.33 -24.46 -3.09
CA ASN A 425 2.47 -24.66 -2.19
C ASN A 425 3.72 -23.96 -2.72
N TYR A 426 3.98 -24.01 -4.03
CA TYR A 426 5.10 -23.28 -4.65
C TYR A 426 4.98 -21.78 -4.40
N ILE A 427 3.82 -21.19 -4.71
CA ILE A 427 3.55 -19.75 -4.52
C ILE A 427 3.76 -19.35 -3.06
N SER A 428 3.20 -20.13 -2.14
CA SER A 428 3.29 -19.86 -0.70
C SER A 428 4.74 -19.97 -0.20
N ASN A 429 5.53 -20.94 -0.66
CA ASN A 429 6.94 -21.04 -0.30
C ASN A 429 7.80 -19.95 -0.94
N LYS A 430 7.51 -19.54 -2.18
CA LYS A 430 8.20 -18.40 -2.82
C LYS A 430 8.04 -17.11 -2.01
N MET A 431 6.89 -16.92 -1.36
CA MET A 431 6.67 -15.82 -0.42
C MET A 431 7.55 -15.94 0.85
N LEU A 432 7.69 -17.16 1.41
CA LEU A 432 8.52 -17.41 2.60
C LEU A 432 10.03 -17.30 2.31
N TYR A 433 10.43 -17.67 1.09
CA TYR A 433 11.82 -17.72 0.61
C TYR A 433 12.00 -16.80 -0.61
N PRO A 434 11.91 -15.46 -0.43
CA PRO A 434 11.78 -14.48 -1.52
C PRO A 434 13.00 -14.40 -2.45
N THR A 435 14.16 -14.90 -2.02
CA THR A 435 15.41 -14.94 -2.79
C THR A 435 15.58 -16.22 -3.62
N PHE A 436 14.68 -17.19 -3.49
CA PHE A 436 14.65 -18.38 -4.33
C PHE A 436 14.38 -17.97 -5.78
N ASN A 437 15.04 -18.61 -6.75
CA ASN A 437 14.77 -18.45 -8.17
C ASN A 437 14.31 -19.80 -8.74
N PRO A 438 13.35 -19.82 -9.67
CA PRO A 438 12.81 -21.06 -10.22
C PRO A 438 13.90 -21.85 -10.94
N THR A 439 13.89 -23.18 -10.79
CA THR A 439 14.94 -24.08 -11.28
C THR A 439 14.49 -24.96 -12.45
N ASP A 440 13.18 -25.07 -12.71
CA ASP A 440 12.61 -25.84 -13.82
C ASP A 440 11.48 -25.08 -14.54
N ASP A 441 11.04 -25.63 -15.68
CA ASP A 441 10.09 -24.96 -16.57
C ASP A 441 8.66 -24.87 -15.98
N PHE A 442 8.29 -25.75 -15.03
CA PHE A 442 7.01 -25.67 -14.32
C PHE A 442 7.01 -24.50 -13.33
N GLN A 443 8.07 -24.37 -12.56
CA GLN A 443 8.25 -23.27 -11.61
C GLN A 443 8.32 -21.91 -12.32
N ILE A 444 9.06 -21.85 -13.45
CA ILE A 444 9.09 -20.68 -14.31
C ILE A 444 7.69 -20.36 -14.83
N ALA A 445 6.95 -21.35 -15.34
CA ALA A 445 5.59 -21.13 -15.83
C ALA A 445 4.65 -20.61 -14.73
N ILE A 446 4.76 -21.10 -13.49
CA ILE A 446 3.98 -20.59 -12.35
C ILE A 446 4.31 -19.12 -12.08
N GLU A 447 5.58 -18.74 -11.96
CA GLU A 447 5.96 -17.34 -11.71
C GLU A 447 5.52 -16.41 -12.86
N GLN A 448 5.64 -16.86 -14.11
CA GLN A 448 5.23 -16.10 -15.28
C GLN A 448 3.69 -16.01 -15.41
N ALA A 449 2.93 -17.03 -15.00
CA ALA A 449 1.47 -16.98 -14.91
C ALA A 449 1.01 -15.91 -13.91
N ILE A 450 1.66 -15.85 -12.75
CA ILE A 450 1.39 -14.79 -11.76
C ILE A 450 1.80 -13.42 -12.29
N ALA A 451 2.92 -13.31 -13.00
CA ALA A 451 3.35 -12.06 -13.61
C ALA A 451 2.31 -11.50 -14.59
N ARG A 452 1.69 -12.35 -15.42
CA ARG A 452 0.61 -11.95 -16.36
C ARG A 452 -0.56 -11.32 -15.63
N GLU A 453 -1.08 -11.98 -14.59
CA GLU A 453 -2.21 -11.44 -13.82
C GLU A 453 -1.84 -10.18 -13.01
N ALA A 454 -0.64 -10.14 -12.43
CA ALA A 454 -0.13 -8.96 -11.72
C ALA A 454 -0.04 -7.73 -12.65
N ILE A 455 0.50 -7.89 -13.86
CA ILE A 455 0.58 -6.83 -14.86
C ILE A 455 -0.83 -6.41 -15.29
N GLY A 456 -1.73 -7.36 -15.56
CA GLY A 456 -3.11 -7.07 -15.97
C GLY A 456 -3.91 -6.27 -14.93
N MET A 457 -3.83 -6.68 -13.66
CA MET A 457 -4.45 -5.96 -12.55
C MET A 457 -3.82 -4.57 -12.37
N SER A 458 -2.50 -4.47 -12.46
CA SER A 458 -1.77 -3.19 -12.35
C SER A 458 -2.11 -2.22 -13.47
N LYS A 459 -2.20 -2.70 -14.73
CA LYS A 459 -2.68 -1.91 -15.87
C LYS A 459 -4.10 -1.40 -15.60
N LYS A 460 -5.01 -2.27 -15.18
CA LYS A 460 -6.40 -1.89 -14.89
C LYS A 460 -6.48 -0.82 -13.81
N GLN A 461 -5.67 -0.94 -12.75
CA GLN A 461 -5.54 0.08 -11.72
C GLN A 461 -5.01 1.40 -12.29
N HIS A 462 -3.92 1.37 -13.05
CA HIS A 462 -3.32 2.53 -13.69
C HIS A 462 -4.28 3.28 -14.59
N LEU A 463 -5.00 2.53 -15.44
CA LEU A 463 -6.03 3.07 -16.30
C LEU A 463 -7.16 3.71 -15.51
N LYS A 464 -7.70 3.02 -14.50
CA LYS A 464 -8.79 3.55 -13.66
C LYS A 464 -8.39 4.82 -12.89
N MET A 465 -7.13 4.94 -12.48
CA MET A 465 -6.64 6.06 -11.69
C MET A 465 -6.35 7.31 -12.51
N ASN A 466 -5.78 7.13 -13.70
CA ASN A 466 -5.28 8.25 -14.51
C ASN A 466 -6.15 8.56 -15.72
N PHE A 467 -7.01 7.63 -16.14
CA PHE A 467 -7.78 7.75 -17.38
C PHE A 467 -9.26 7.37 -17.19
N ASN A 468 -10.16 8.07 -17.86
CA ASN A 468 -11.58 7.76 -17.81
C ASN A 468 -11.93 6.72 -18.90
N THR A 469 -11.49 5.47 -18.74
CA THR A 469 -11.71 4.36 -19.71
C THR A 469 -13.16 3.88 -19.79
N ALA A 470 -14.07 4.52 -19.07
CA ALA A 470 -15.48 4.19 -19.10
C ALA A 470 -16.13 4.74 -20.38
N ASN A 471 -16.00 3.99 -21.48
CA ASN A 471 -16.95 3.98 -22.59
C ASN A 471 -18.31 3.48 -22.06
N VAL A 472 -18.95 4.25 -21.17
CA VAL A 472 -20.34 4.02 -20.81
C VAL A 472 -21.15 4.58 -21.97
N GLY A 473 -21.49 3.67 -22.87
CA GLY A 473 -22.43 3.93 -23.95
C GLY A 473 -23.60 4.74 -23.43
N PHE A 474 -23.83 5.87 -24.09
CA PHE A 474 -24.97 6.77 -23.93
C PHE A 474 -26.31 6.02 -23.67
N LEU A 475 -26.48 4.83 -24.25
CA LEU A 475 -27.67 3.98 -24.13
C LEU A 475 -27.89 3.31 -22.75
N GLU A 476 -26.87 3.11 -21.91
CA GLU A 476 -27.06 2.61 -20.53
C GLU A 476 -27.41 3.74 -19.56
N LYS A 477 -26.88 4.94 -19.79
CA LYS A 477 -27.18 6.15 -18.98
C LYS A 477 -28.62 6.64 -19.16
N VAL A 478 -29.24 6.36 -20.30
CA VAL A 478 -30.62 6.79 -20.63
C VAL A 478 -31.72 5.96 -19.93
N LYS A 479 -31.37 4.87 -19.22
CA LYS A 479 -32.35 4.11 -18.42
C LYS A 479 -32.78 4.78 -17.11
N TYR A 480 -32.14 5.89 -16.70
CA TYR A 480 -32.57 6.69 -15.56
C TYR A 480 -33.10 8.04 -16.04
N ARG A 481 -34.43 8.19 -16.04
CA ARG A 481 -35.12 9.44 -16.43
C ARG A 481 -35.02 10.46 -15.29
N ASP A 482 -34.02 11.32 -15.32
CA ASP A 482 -34.05 12.62 -14.63
C ASP A 482 -33.30 13.67 -15.46
N LEU A 483 -34.05 14.67 -15.96
CA LEU A 483 -33.56 15.72 -16.86
C LEU A 483 -32.58 16.70 -16.18
N GLU A 484 -32.58 16.81 -14.86
CA GLU A 484 -31.61 17.64 -14.11
C GLU A 484 -30.20 17.01 -14.05
N LYS A 485 -30.08 15.68 -14.05
CA LYS A 485 -28.78 15.00 -14.13
C LYS A 485 -28.10 15.16 -15.49
N ILE A 486 -28.89 15.38 -16.54
CA ILE A 486 -28.38 15.53 -17.91
C ILE A 486 -27.59 16.85 -18.04
N MET A 487 -28.03 17.95 -17.42
CA MET A 487 -27.32 19.22 -17.46
C MET A 487 -26.02 19.22 -16.61
N GLU A 488 -25.97 18.51 -15.49
CA GLU A 488 -24.74 18.30 -14.71
C GLU A 488 -23.72 17.41 -15.45
N MET A 489 -24.17 16.45 -16.27
CA MET A 489 -23.28 15.58 -17.07
C MET A 489 -22.58 16.32 -18.22
N PHE A 490 -23.24 17.28 -18.86
CA PHE A 490 -22.64 18.07 -19.95
C PHE A 490 -21.50 18.99 -19.49
N TYR A 491 -21.55 19.49 -18.24
CA TYR A 491 -20.44 20.26 -17.67
C TYR A 491 -19.26 19.36 -17.25
N PHE A 492 -19.54 18.14 -16.81
CA PHE A 492 -18.51 17.13 -16.52
C PHE A 492 -17.84 16.60 -17.80
N GLU A 493 -18.56 16.54 -18.93
CA GLU A 493 -18.03 16.15 -20.24
C GLU A 493 -17.01 17.16 -20.79
N LYS A 494 -17.24 18.48 -20.60
CA LYS A 494 -16.35 19.51 -21.16
C LYS A 494 -14.94 19.57 -20.55
N GLU A 495 -14.74 19.07 -19.32
CA GLU A 495 -13.40 18.84 -18.75
C GLU A 495 -12.89 17.41 -19.01
N LYS A 496 -13.78 16.42 -19.19
CA LYS A 496 -13.43 15.01 -19.48
C LYS A 496 -13.03 14.73 -20.93
N GLU A 497 -13.42 15.58 -21.88
CA GLU A 497 -13.08 15.44 -23.31
C GLU A 497 -11.57 15.56 -23.58
N LYS A 498 -10.74 16.06 -22.64
CA LYS A 498 -9.30 16.23 -22.85
C LYS A 498 -8.46 14.94 -22.80
N HIS A 499 -8.99 13.82 -22.28
CA HIS A 499 -8.20 12.62 -21.96
C HIS A 499 -8.82 11.31 -22.45
N SER A 500 -9.54 11.34 -23.57
CA SER A 500 -10.01 10.12 -24.22
C SER A 500 -8.94 9.56 -25.17
N PHE A 501 -8.54 8.31 -24.94
CA PHE A 501 -7.72 7.53 -25.85
C PHE A 501 -8.24 6.09 -25.87
N HIS A 502 -7.88 5.34 -26.91
CA HIS A 502 -8.16 3.92 -27.07
C HIS A 502 -6.91 3.09 -26.78
N ILE A 503 -7.08 1.83 -26.35
CA ILE A 503 -5.93 0.95 -26.08
C ILE A 503 -5.08 0.73 -27.34
N PHE A 504 -5.68 0.74 -28.53
CA PHE A 504 -4.96 0.65 -29.80
C PHE A 504 -4.17 1.90 -30.18
N ASP A 505 -4.31 3.00 -29.43
CA ASP A 505 -3.49 4.20 -29.61
C ASP A 505 -2.11 4.04 -28.92
N ILE A 506 -1.89 2.97 -28.15
CA ILE A 506 -0.59 2.68 -27.52
C ILE A 506 0.29 1.93 -28.52
N ASN A 507 1.35 2.59 -28.97
CA ASN A 507 2.23 2.09 -30.01
C ASN A 507 3.30 1.14 -29.45
N ILE A 508 3.80 1.42 -28.23
CA ILE A 508 4.91 0.68 -27.63
C ILE A 508 4.56 0.24 -26.22
N MET A 509 4.80 -1.04 -25.92
CA MET A 509 4.69 -1.60 -24.57
C MET A 509 6.02 -2.19 -24.12
N ILE A 510 6.50 -1.74 -22.96
CA ILE A 510 7.83 -2.08 -22.45
C ILE A 510 7.71 -2.84 -21.12
N GLY A 511 8.23 -4.07 -21.08
CA GLY A 511 8.35 -4.85 -19.85
C GLY A 511 9.72 -4.71 -19.18
N ALA A 512 9.75 -4.54 -17.88
CA ALA A 512 10.94 -4.52 -17.03
C ALA A 512 10.72 -5.35 -15.76
N GLY A 513 11.80 -5.57 -15.01
CA GLY A 513 11.80 -6.38 -13.80
C GLY A 513 12.40 -7.77 -14.01
N GLY A 514 12.90 -8.37 -12.94
CA GLY A 514 13.74 -9.57 -13.00
C GLY A 514 13.12 -10.75 -13.78
N VAL A 515 11.81 -10.96 -13.64
CA VAL A 515 11.09 -12.03 -14.34
C VAL A 515 11.06 -11.83 -15.86
N ILE A 516 11.02 -10.57 -16.34
CA ILE A 516 10.96 -10.22 -17.77
C ILE A 516 12.36 -10.11 -18.36
N SER A 517 13.30 -9.51 -17.62
CA SER A 517 14.67 -9.28 -18.08
C SER A 517 15.47 -10.58 -18.18
N HIS A 518 15.25 -11.54 -17.28
CA HIS A 518 16.06 -12.76 -17.18
C HIS A 518 15.30 -14.04 -17.58
N THR A 519 14.46 -13.94 -18.60
CA THR A 519 13.79 -15.12 -19.19
C THR A 519 14.78 -16.06 -19.89
N GLN A 520 14.45 -17.35 -19.95
CA GLN A 520 15.28 -18.34 -20.65
C GLN A 520 15.29 -18.11 -22.17
N ASN A 521 14.19 -17.58 -22.71
CA ASN A 521 14.08 -17.17 -24.11
C ASN A 521 13.28 -15.86 -24.24
N LYS A 522 13.42 -15.18 -25.39
CA LYS A 522 12.77 -13.88 -25.64
C LYS A 522 11.24 -13.98 -25.74
N ASN A 523 10.73 -15.11 -26.21
CA ASN A 523 9.31 -15.32 -26.42
C ASN A 523 8.53 -15.43 -25.10
N GLN A 524 9.15 -15.92 -24.02
CA GLN A 524 8.59 -15.86 -22.66
C GLN A 524 8.31 -14.42 -22.23
N ALA A 525 9.28 -13.52 -22.43
CA ALA A 525 9.10 -12.10 -22.12
C ALA A 525 8.02 -11.47 -23.00
N PHE A 526 8.04 -11.76 -24.29
CA PHE A 526 7.05 -11.30 -25.24
C PHE A 526 5.63 -11.72 -24.84
N ALA A 527 5.42 -13.02 -24.55
CA ALA A 527 4.15 -13.58 -24.10
C ALA A 527 3.65 -12.96 -22.79
N MET A 528 4.51 -12.79 -21.79
CA MET A 528 4.11 -12.15 -20.53
C MET A 528 3.62 -10.72 -20.72
N ILE A 529 4.31 -9.93 -21.55
CA ILE A 529 3.97 -8.52 -21.78
C ILE A 529 2.63 -8.42 -22.54
N ILE A 530 2.44 -9.21 -23.60
CA ILE A 530 1.17 -9.19 -24.37
C ILE A 530 -0.01 -9.70 -23.54
N ASP A 531 0.17 -10.76 -22.74
CA ASP A 531 -0.93 -11.32 -21.95
C ASP A 531 -1.28 -10.43 -20.76
N GLY A 532 -0.27 -9.80 -20.14
CA GLY A 532 -0.46 -8.86 -19.04
C GLY A 532 -1.08 -7.54 -19.50
N PHE A 533 -0.51 -6.90 -20.53
CA PHE A 533 -1.06 -5.65 -21.01
C PHE A 533 -2.29 -5.78 -21.89
N GLN A 534 -2.48 -6.92 -22.57
CA GLN A 534 -3.55 -7.14 -23.55
C GLN A 534 -3.64 -6.00 -24.58
N PRO A 535 -2.60 -5.80 -25.43
CA PRO A 535 -2.60 -4.77 -26.45
C PRO A 535 -3.74 -4.95 -27.45
N GLN A 536 -4.12 -3.87 -28.12
CA GLN A 536 -5.11 -3.87 -29.20
C GLN A 536 -4.50 -3.22 -30.44
N GLY A 537 -4.89 -3.64 -31.64
CA GLY A 537 -4.32 -3.08 -32.86
C GLY A 537 -2.91 -3.57 -33.11
N ILE A 538 -2.02 -2.67 -33.55
CA ILE A 538 -0.61 -2.96 -33.85
C ILE A 538 0.25 -2.33 -32.76
N THR A 539 1.01 -3.14 -32.02
CA THR A 539 1.83 -2.67 -30.90
C THR A 539 3.22 -3.30 -30.95
N GLU A 540 4.28 -2.50 -30.83
CA GLU A 540 5.64 -3.00 -30.61
C GLU A 540 5.85 -3.38 -29.14
N ILE A 541 6.44 -4.54 -28.90
CA ILE A 541 6.70 -5.08 -27.57
C ILE A 541 8.20 -5.10 -27.32
N TRP A 542 8.64 -4.39 -26.28
CA TRP A 542 10.04 -4.25 -25.92
C TRP A 542 10.28 -4.75 -24.50
N ARG A 543 11.54 -5.04 -24.16
CA ARG A 543 11.96 -5.27 -22.77
C ARG A 543 13.18 -4.46 -22.38
N ASP A 544 13.28 -4.11 -21.10
CA ASP A 544 14.55 -3.77 -20.48
C ASP A 544 15.34 -5.08 -20.25
N LYS A 545 16.38 -5.31 -21.05
CA LYS A 545 17.06 -6.61 -21.10
C LYS A 545 17.88 -6.91 -19.84
N ASP A 546 18.46 -5.88 -19.21
CA ASP A 546 19.40 -6.02 -18.10
C ASP A 546 18.87 -5.44 -16.78
N PHE A 547 17.66 -4.89 -16.83
CA PHE A 547 16.99 -4.19 -15.74
C PHE A 547 17.79 -2.96 -15.27
N ILE A 548 18.19 -2.09 -16.21
CA ILE A 548 19.08 -0.94 -15.98
C ILE A 548 18.44 0.42 -16.35
N THR A 549 17.16 0.43 -16.70
CA THR A 549 16.39 1.66 -16.95
C THR A 549 16.57 2.74 -15.88
N PRO A 550 16.52 2.45 -14.55
CA PRO A 550 16.72 3.49 -13.54
C PRO A 550 18.15 4.07 -13.53
N HIS A 551 19.17 3.26 -13.83
CA HIS A 551 20.57 3.70 -13.89
C HIS A 551 20.78 4.72 -15.00
N LEU A 552 20.26 4.44 -16.19
CA LEU A 552 20.37 5.32 -17.34
C LEU A 552 19.50 6.59 -17.16
N GLY A 553 18.38 6.46 -16.47
CA GLY A 553 17.58 7.60 -16.03
C GLY A 553 18.35 8.54 -15.11
N LYS A 554 19.13 7.99 -14.16
CA LYS A 554 20.05 8.79 -13.33
C LYS A 554 21.19 9.40 -14.14
N LEU A 555 21.72 8.67 -15.12
CA LEU A 555 22.75 9.20 -16.02
C LEU A 555 22.26 10.40 -16.82
N SER A 556 20.98 10.43 -17.20
CA SER A 556 20.39 11.54 -17.97
C SER A 556 20.48 12.90 -17.26
N GLU A 557 20.53 12.93 -15.92
CA GLU A 557 20.71 14.17 -15.16
C GLU A 557 22.12 14.79 -15.27
N VAL A 558 23.07 13.98 -15.73
CA VAL A 558 24.47 14.36 -15.95
C VAL A 558 24.76 14.48 -17.45
N ASN A 559 24.35 13.49 -18.24
CA ASN A 559 24.57 13.45 -19.68
C ASN A 559 23.40 12.75 -20.39
N GLU A 560 22.49 13.56 -20.91
CA GLU A 560 21.27 13.11 -21.57
C GLU A 560 21.56 12.39 -22.91
N LYS A 561 22.45 12.94 -23.74
CA LYS A 561 22.79 12.36 -25.05
C LYS A 561 23.37 10.96 -24.90
N LEU A 562 24.27 10.76 -23.93
CA LEU A 562 24.83 9.44 -23.61
C LEU A 562 23.76 8.48 -23.07
N ALA A 563 22.90 8.96 -22.16
CA ALA A 563 21.83 8.13 -21.61
C ALA A 563 20.86 7.63 -22.71
N SER A 564 20.42 8.52 -23.61
CA SER A 564 19.54 8.15 -24.74
C SER A 564 20.19 7.12 -25.66
N GLN A 565 21.48 7.29 -25.99
CA GLN A 565 22.21 6.34 -26.82
C GLN A 565 22.30 4.95 -26.18
N LEU A 566 22.57 4.87 -24.87
CA LEU A 566 22.64 3.60 -24.16
C LEU A 566 21.26 2.96 -23.96
N LEU A 567 20.21 3.77 -23.78
CA LEU A 567 18.85 3.26 -23.68
C LEU A 567 18.45 2.53 -24.97
N GLU A 568 18.73 3.14 -26.13
CA GLU A 568 18.37 2.59 -27.43
C GLU A 568 19.23 1.40 -27.86
N ASN A 569 20.55 1.48 -27.67
CA ASN A 569 21.48 0.46 -28.18
C ASN A 569 21.75 -0.68 -27.20
N ASP A 570 21.72 -0.40 -25.90
CA ASP A 570 22.19 -1.33 -24.87
C ASP A 570 21.08 -1.75 -23.90
N CYS A 571 20.06 -0.93 -23.61
CA CYS A 571 19.05 -1.26 -22.61
C CYS A 571 17.82 -1.96 -23.20
N PHE A 572 17.15 -1.30 -24.15
CA PHE A 572 15.89 -1.80 -24.69
C PHE A 572 16.11 -2.78 -25.83
N GLU A 573 15.49 -3.93 -25.69
CA GLU A 573 15.46 -4.95 -26.72
C GLU A 573 14.05 -5.04 -27.30
N LYS A 574 13.91 -4.79 -28.60
CA LYS A 574 12.65 -4.97 -29.33
C LYS A 574 12.40 -6.47 -29.52
N LEU A 575 11.31 -6.98 -28.96
CA LEU A 575 10.99 -8.42 -28.97
C LEU A 575 10.20 -8.82 -30.21
N GLY A 576 9.23 -7.99 -30.62
CA GLY A 576 8.34 -8.30 -31.73
C GLY A 576 7.18 -7.31 -31.85
N ILE A 577 6.39 -7.46 -32.91
CA ILE A 577 5.14 -6.73 -33.10
C ILE A 577 3.98 -7.68 -32.78
N TYR A 578 3.04 -7.21 -31.97
CA TYR A 578 1.81 -7.93 -31.68
C TYR A 578 0.64 -7.26 -32.40
N ILE A 579 -0.11 -8.04 -33.18
CA ILE A 579 -1.27 -7.58 -33.93
C ILE A 579 -2.51 -8.25 -33.36
N LYS A 580 -3.32 -7.49 -32.62
CA LYS A 580 -4.60 -7.94 -32.07
C LYS A 580 -5.77 -7.35 -32.84
N VAL A 581 -6.49 -8.22 -33.54
CA VAL A 581 -7.66 -7.79 -34.31
C VAL A 581 -8.85 -7.50 -33.40
N MET A 582 -9.56 -6.41 -33.69
CA MET A 582 -10.81 -6.04 -33.04
C MET A 582 -11.99 -6.23 -33.99
N GLY A 583 -13.18 -6.53 -33.44
CA GLY A 583 -14.39 -6.71 -34.24
C GLY A 583 -15.64 -6.83 -33.38
N LYS A 584 -16.80 -6.56 -33.96
CA LYS A 584 -18.10 -6.62 -33.23
C LYS A 584 -18.59 -8.05 -32.99
N LYS A 585 -18.18 -9.00 -33.84
CA LYS A 585 -18.57 -10.43 -33.77
C LYS A 585 -17.46 -11.29 -34.35
N PHE A 586 -16.92 -12.22 -33.58
CA PHE A 586 -16.03 -13.26 -34.09
C PHE A 586 -16.87 -14.51 -34.35
N LYS A 587 -17.08 -14.84 -35.62
CA LYS A 587 -17.76 -16.07 -36.01
C LYS A 587 -16.70 -17.07 -36.47
N GLU A 588 -16.71 -18.25 -35.85
CA GLU A 588 -15.74 -19.32 -36.12
C GLU A 588 -15.52 -19.52 -37.62
N GLY A 589 -14.24 -19.58 -38.03
CA GLY A 589 -13.84 -19.83 -39.42
C GLY A 589 -14.12 -18.70 -40.41
N HIS A 590 -14.66 -17.54 -40.00
CA HIS A 590 -14.71 -16.35 -40.86
C HIS A 590 -13.32 -15.77 -41.04
N GLN A 591 -13.04 -15.31 -42.26
CA GLN A 591 -11.82 -14.56 -42.56
C GLN A 591 -11.87 -13.20 -41.84
N VAL A 592 -10.75 -12.81 -41.25
CA VAL A 592 -10.59 -11.60 -40.43
C VAL A 592 -9.71 -10.60 -41.16
N MET A 593 -8.63 -11.07 -41.78
CA MET A 593 -7.74 -10.25 -42.59
C MET A 593 -6.95 -11.10 -43.59
N GLU A 594 -6.36 -10.40 -44.55
CA GLU A 594 -5.36 -10.91 -45.48
C GLU A 594 -4.06 -10.16 -45.23
N ILE A 595 -2.95 -10.87 -45.03
CA ILE A 595 -1.62 -10.29 -44.91
C ILE A 595 -0.75 -10.81 -46.05
N SER A 596 -0.02 -9.92 -46.70
CA SER A 596 0.82 -10.26 -47.87
C SER A 596 2.18 -9.59 -47.79
N ASN A 597 3.22 -10.31 -48.18
CA ASN A 597 4.54 -9.77 -48.49
C ASN A 597 4.83 -9.96 -49.99
N GLN A 598 6.06 -9.71 -50.44
CA GLN A 598 6.42 -9.88 -51.85
C GLN A 598 6.37 -11.34 -52.34
N ASN A 599 6.38 -12.32 -51.44
CA ASN A 599 6.54 -13.74 -51.75
C ASN A 599 5.28 -14.58 -51.50
N GLU A 600 4.49 -14.23 -50.48
CA GLU A 600 3.38 -15.02 -49.98
C GLU A 600 2.21 -14.17 -49.46
N THR A 601 1.03 -14.79 -49.38
CA THR A 601 -0.21 -14.18 -48.90
C THR A 601 -0.93 -15.16 -48.00
N HIS A 602 -1.22 -14.74 -46.77
CA HIS A 602 -1.92 -15.53 -45.75
C HIS A 602 -3.30 -14.96 -45.48
N LYS A 603 -4.32 -15.82 -45.49
CA LYS A 603 -5.69 -15.48 -45.13
C LYS A 603 -5.98 -15.98 -43.73
N ILE A 604 -6.12 -15.06 -42.79
CA ILE A 604 -6.21 -15.38 -41.37
C ILE A 604 -7.67 -15.34 -40.95
N LYS A 605 -8.11 -16.39 -40.26
CA LYS A 605 -9.49 -16.56 -39.79
C LYS A 605 -9.59 -16.28 -38.30
N VAL A 606 -10.82 -16.20 -37.80
CA VAL A 606 -11.14 -16.16 -36.37
C VAL A 606 -10.53 -17.37 -35.66
N ASN A 607 -9.98 -17.15 -34.45
CA ASN A 607 -9.35 -18.18 -33.61
C ASN A 607 -8.12 -18.82 -34.25
N GLU A 608 -7.31 -18.04 -34.95
CA GLU A 608 -5.98 -18.41 -35.43
C GLU A 608 -4.92 -17.57 -34.73
N LEU A 609 -3.76 -18.18 -34.49
CA LEU A 609 -2.57 -17.54 -33.96
C LEU A 609 -1.44 -17.82 -34.93
N LEU A 610 -0.87 -16.77 -35.53
CA LEU A 610 0.21 -16.90 -36.51
C LEU A 610 1.44 -16.16 -36.01
N TYR A 611 2.54 -16.88 -35.86
CA TYR A 611 3.84 -16.30 -35.55
C TYR A 611 4.70 -16.30 -36.81
N TRP A 612 5.09 -15.10 -37.24
CA TRP A 612 5.89 -14.84 -38.42
C TRP A 612 7.29 -14.41 -37.97
N GLU A 613 8.27 -15.29 -38.12
CA GLU A 613 9.68 -14.95 -37.91
C GLU A 613 10.21 -14.17 -39.12
N SER A 614 10.87 -13.04 -38.86
CA SER A 614 11.48 -12.23 -39.90
C SER A 614 12.94 -11.95 -39.58
N ASP A 615 13.84 -12.31 -40.49
CA ASP A 615 15.28 -12.10 -40.38
C ASP A 615 15.77 -10.90 -41.22
N ALA A 616 14.88 -10.28 -41.98
CA ALA A 616 15.17 -9.17 -42.87
C ALA A 616 14.06 -8.11 -42.81
N GLU A 617 14.37 -6.89 -43.23
CA GLU A 617 13.35 -5.85 -43.32
C GLU A 617 12.37 -6.17 -44.45
N GLU A 618 11.12 -6.43 -44.10
CA GLU A 618 10.04 -6.73 -45.05
C GLU A 618 8.96 -5.65 -45.00
N THR A 619 8.21 -5.52 -46.10
CA THR A 619 7.01 -4.67 -46.18
C THR A 619 5.79 -5.56 -46.31
N LEU A 620 4.89 -5.46 -45.35
CA LEU A 620 3.67 -6.25 -45.24
C LEU A 620 2.46 -5.38 -45.54
N GLU A 621 1.62 -5.84 -46.44
CA GLU A 621 0.32 -5.25 -46.76
C GLU A 621 -0.76 -6.05 -46.04
N ILE A 622 -1.45 -5.39 -45.10
CA ILE A 622 -2.54 -5.97 -44.30
C ILE A 622 -3.85 -5.37 -44.77
N ARG A 623 -4.80 -6.24 -45.14
CA ARG A 623 -6.16 -5.86 -45.55
C ARG A 623 -7.18 -6.47 -44.61
N MET A 624 -7.99 -5.63 -43.99
CA MET A 624 -9.02 -6.06 -43.06
C MET A 624 -10.29 -6.53 -43.79
N GLU A 625 -10.92 -7.57 -43.27
CA GLU A 625 -12.26 -7.96 -43.70
C GLU A 625 -13.34 -7.09 -43.04
N LYS A 626 -14.46 -6.93 -43.74
CA LYS A 626 -15.54 -6.04 -43.31
C LYS A 626 -16.05 -6.41 -41.91
N GLY A 627 -15.96 -5.46 -40.98
CA GLY A 627 -16.43 -5.61 -39.59
C GLY A 627 -15.32 -5.92 -38.58
N PHE A 628 -14.08 -6.09 -39.06
CA PHE A 628 -12.87 -6.16 -38.27
C PHE A 628 -11.99 -4.93 -38.52
N TYR A 629 -11.15 -4.56 -37.56
CA TYR A 629 -10.29 -3.39 -37.64
C TYR A 629 -9.08 -3.51 -36.70
N LEU A 630 -7.99 -2.81 -37.04
CA LEU A 630 -6.79 -2.66 -36.21
C LEU A 630 -6.68 -1.27 -35.58
N ASN A 631 -7.26 -0.25 -36.23
CA ASN A 631 -7.47 1.09 -35.68
C ASN A 631 -8.90 1.56 -36.00
N GLY A 632 -9.29 2.76 -35.59
CA GLY A 632 -10.66 3.24 -35.75
C GLY A 632 -11.14 3.48 -37.19
N GLU A 633 -10.24 3.61 -38.17
CA GLU A 633 -10.56 4.25 -39.46
C GLU A 633 -10.04 3.51 -40.71
N ASP A 634 -9.00 2.67 -40.60
CA ASP A 634 -8.31 2.09 -41.77
C ASP A 634 -8.69 0.62 -42.04
N GLU A 635 -8.98 0.35 -43.32
CA GLU A 635 -9.20 -1.02 -43.83
C GLU A 635 -7.91 -1.64 -44.42
N HIS A 636 -6.86 -0.83 -44.61
CA HIS A 636 -5.60 -1.20 -45.26
C HIS A 636 -4.40 -0.62 -44.50
N PHE A 637 -3.39 -1.44 -44.23
CA PHE A 637 -2.19 -1.03 -43.49
C PHE A 637 -0.94 -1.53 -44.20
N THR A 638 0.09 -0.69 -44.23
CA THR A 638 1.43 -1.09 -44.67
C THR A 638 2.36 -1.07 -43.46
N LEU A 639 2.96 -2.22 -43.13
CA LEU A 639 3.90 -2.36 -42.03
C LEU A 639 5.29 -2.71 -42.58
N LYS A 640 6.27 -1.84 -42.33
CA LYS A 640 7.67 -2.11 -42.67
C LYS A 640 8.43 -2.45 -41.39
N THR A 641 8.98 -3.66 -41.31
CA THR A 641 9.63 -4.13 -40.09
C THR A 641 10.60 -5.28 -40.34
N SER A 642 11.61 -5.39 -39.48
CA SER A 642 12.49 -6.54 -39.37
C SER A 642 12.26 -7.34 -38.09
N LEU A 643 11.20 -7.00 -37.33
CA LEU A 643 10.85 -7.69 -36.08
C LEU A 643 9.94 -8.88 -36.38
N PRO A 644 9.98 -9.95 -35.56
CA PRO A 644 9.00 -11.01 -35.65
C PRO A 644 7.60 -10.48 -35.30
N ILE A 645 6.56 -11.09 -35.88
CA ILE A 645 5.19 -10.63 -35.74
C ILE A 645 4.32 -11.76 -35.22
N LEU A 646 3.58 -11.49 -34.14
CA LEU A 646 2.55 -12.39 -33.65
C LEU A 646 1.18 -11.79 -33.94
N ILE A 647 0.42 -12.50 -34.76
CA ILE A 647 -0.93 -12.14 -35.13
C ILE A 647 -1.91 -12.98 -34.31
N ASP A 648 -2.79 -12.31 -33.59
CA ASP A 648 -3.79 -12.91 -32.73
C ASP A 648 -5.22 -12.50 -33.15
N THR A 649 -5.98 -13.48 -33.64
CA THR A 649 -7.40 -13.35 -33.97
C THR A 649 -8.31 -14.16 -33.03
N CYS A 650 -7.77 -14.64 -31.91
CA CYS A 650 -8.47 -15.45 -30.93
C CYS A 650 -9.34 -14.59 -30.00
N GLU A 651 -10.57 -15.03 -29.71
CA GLU A 651 -11.40 -14.37 -28.68
C GLU A 651 -10.88 -14.62 -27.27
N LYS A 652 -10.25 -15.78 -27.04
CA LYS A 652 -9.67 -16.19 -25.77
C LYS A 652 -8.28 -16.77 -26.00
N THR A 653 -7.36 -16.51 -25.09
CA THR A 653 -6.02 -17.08 -25.14
C THR A 653 -6.08 -18.58 -24.87
N ASP A 654 -5.53 -19.36 -25.79
CA ASP A 654 -5.31 -20.80 -25.69
C ASP A 654 -3.83 -21.02 -25.37
N VAL A 655 -3.55 -21.44 -24.14
CA VAL A 655 -2.19 -21.43 -23.58
C VAL A 655 -1.34 -22.56 -24.13
N GLU A 656 -1.95 -23.72 -24.42
CA GLU A 656 -1.23 -24.82 -25.07
C GLU A 656 -0.82 -24.41 -26.49
N ARG A 657 -1.74 -23.79 -27.24
CA ARG A 657 -1.43 -23.27 -28.58
C ARG A 657 -0.39 -22.18 -28.54
N LEU A 658 -0.48 -21.26 -27.59
CA LEU A 658 0.51 -20.20 -27.41
C LEU A 658 1.89 -20.79 -27.08
N ASN A 659 1.94 -21.79 -26.18
CA ASN A 659 3.16 -22.49 -25.84
C ASN A 659 3.77 -23.21 -27.05
N GLN A 660 2.95 -23.89 -27.86
CA GLN A 660 3.40 -24.57 -29.09
C GLN A 660 3.88 -23.58 -30.15
N THR A 661 3.20 -22.43 -30.29
CA THR A 661 3.51 -21.43 -31.31
C THR A 661 4.80 -20.68 -30.99
N LEU A 662 5.03 -20.35 -29.72
CA LEU A 662 6.14 -19.52 -29.27
C LEU A 662 7.27 -20.30 -28.59
N ASN A 663 7.09 -21.61 -28.37
CA ASN A 663 8.01 -22.48 -27.65
C ASN A 663 8.39 -21.91 -26.26
N LEU A 664 7.37 -21.66 -25.42
CA LEU A 664 7.59 -20.96 -24.14
C LEU A 664 8.25 -21.86 -23.09
N TYR A 665 7.74 -23.09 -22.91
CA TYR A 665 8.15 -24.02 -21.86
C TYR A 665 8.17 -25.46 -22.39
N ASP A 666 9.08 -26.27 -21.83
CA ASP A 666 9.18 -27.70 -22.10
C ASP A 666 8.61 -28.51 -20.91
N PHE A 667 7.32 -28.83 -21.00
CA PHE A 667 6.62 -29.63 -20.01
C PHE A 667 6.83 -31.15 -20.16
N GLU A 668 7.68 -31.61 -21.08
CA GLU A 668 8.07 -33.02 -21.15
C GLU A 668 9.14 -33.38 -20.11
N LYS A 669 9.84 -32.38 -19.57
CA LYS A 669 10.84 -32.56 -18.50
C LYS A 669 10.19 -32.98 -17.19
N LYS A 670 10.98 -33.61 -16.32
CA LYS A 670 10.52 -34.02 -14.98
C LYS A 670 10.39 -32.79 -14.08
N GLN A 671 9.17 -32.55 -13.57
CA GLN A 671 8.87 -31.59 -12.51
C GLN A 671 9.67 -31.91 -11.24
N GLN A 672 10.32 -30.90 -10.63
CA GLN A 672 11.02 -31.07 -9.36
C GLN A 672 10.05 -31.02 -8.18
N GLU A 673 10.38 -31.76 -7.12
CA GLU A 673 9.65 -31.73 -5.85
C GLU A 673 9.93 -30.40 -5.13
N ILE A 674 8.90 -29.82 -4.51
CA ILE A 674 8.99 -28.52 -3.82
C ILE A 674 10.05 -28.58 -2.72
N GLU A 675 10.06 -29.67 -1.98
CA GLU A 675 10.89 -29.88 -0.81
C GLU A 675 12.37 -29.81 -1.19
N SER A 676 12.73 -30.50 -2.27
CA SER A 676 14.09 -30.49 -2.82
C SER A 676 14.51 -29.11 -3.34
N SER A 677 13.56 -28.31 -3.87
CA SER A 677 13.86 -27.00 -4.46
C SER A 677 14.20 -25.96 -3.39
N PHE A 678 13.52 -25.97 -2.25
CA PHE A 678 13.70 -24.96 -1.19
C PHE A 678 14.70 -25.37 -0.10
N GLN A 679 15.18 -26.62 -0.09
CA GLN A 679 16.02 -27.16 0.98
C GLN A 679 17.25 -26.29 1.31
N ASP A 680 17.96 -25.79 0.30
CA ASP A 680 19.16 -24.97 0.48
C ASP A 680 18.87 -23.55 0.98
N PHE A 681 17.62 -23.10 0.90
CA PHE A 681 17.18 -21.77 1.35
C PHE A 681 16.64 -21.79 2.79
N MET A 682 16.40 -22.98 3.34
CA MET A 682 15.99 -23.13 4.73
C MET A 682 17.17 -22.86 5.65
N ALA A 683 17.11 -21.73 6.36
CA ALA A 683 18.13 -21.37 7.32
C ALA A 683 18.23 -22.40 8.46
N GLU A 684 19.46 -22.65 8.93
CA GLU A 684 19.68 -23.43 10.15
C GLU A 684 18.86 -22.85 11.31
N LYS A 685 18.05 -23.72 11.90
CA LYS A 685 17.16 -23.33 12.99
C LYS A 685 17.98 -23.06 14.25
N LYS A 686 17.80 -21.86 14.82
CA LYS A 686 18.44 -21.47 16.08
C LYS A 686 17.48 -21.70 17.24
N ILE A 687 18.06 -22.19 18.34
CA ILE A 687 17.40 -22.31 19.65
C ILE A 687 18.22 -21.46 20.60
N GLU A 688 17.62 -20.38 21.12
CA GLU A 688 18.28 -19.51 22.08
C GLU A 688 17.94 -19.95 23.50
N GLN A 689 18.95 -20.19 24.33
CA GLN A 689 18.78 -20.52 25.74
C GLN A 689 19.32 -19.38 26.60
N GLY A 690 18.56 -18.96 27.61
CA GLY A 690 19.02 -17.94 28.54
C GLY A 690 17.92 -17.33 29.38
N SER A 691 18.23 -16.18 29.97
CA SER A 691 17.28 -15.34 30.69
C SER A 691 16.75 -14.27 29.75
N PHE A 692 15.42 -14.18 29.64
CA PHE A 692 14.73 -13.26 28.74
C PHE A 692 13.71 -12.41 29.48
N VAL A 693 13.19 -11.39 28.79
CA VAL A 693 12.09 -10.55 29.26
C VAL A 693 10.94 -10.63 28.26
N HIS A 694 9.73 -10.90 28.76
CA HIS A 694 8.49 -10.87 28.01
C HIS A 694 7.63 -9.71 28.51
N LYS A 695 7.34 -8.75 27.65
CA LYS A 695 6.53 -7.58 27.99
C LYS A 695 5.06 -7.84 27.65
N VAL A 696 4.20 -7.75 28.65
CA VAL A 696 2.74 -7.86 28.49
C VAL A 696 2.14 -6.46 28.59
N GLU A 697 1.42 -6.02 27.55
CA GLU A 697 0.92 -4.65 27.42
C GLU A 697 -0.58 -4.60 27.14
N LEU A 698 -1.28 -3.69 27.82
CA LEU A 698 -2.68 -3.40 27.57
C LEU A 698 -2.83 -2.45 26.38
N PRO A 699 -3.88 -2.62 25.56
CA PRO A 699 -4.14 -1.78 24.39
C PRO A 699 -4.25 -0.30 24.77
N TYR A 700 -4.87 0.02 25.90
CA TYR A 700 -4.92 1.37 26.44
C TYR A 700 -4.86 1.35 27.98
N ALA A 701 -4.80 2.53 28.60
CA ALA A 701 -4.67 2.65 30.05
C ALA A 701 -5.77 1.86 30.79
N GLY A 702 -5.36 0.96 31.66
CA GLY A 702 -6.22 0.06 32.43
C GLY A 702 -5.66 -0.24 33.81
N ASN A 703 -6.09 -1.35 34.40
CA ASN A 703 -5.61 -1.78 35.70
C ASN A 703 -4.49 -2.82 35.51
N ILE A 704 -3.32 -2.59 36.11
CA ILE A 704 -2.30 -3.62 36.27
C ILE A 704 -2.54 -4.30 37.62
N LEU A 705 -2.73 -5.61 37.60
CA LEU A 705 -3.17 -6.40 38.76
C LEU A 705 -2.01 -7.06 39.51
N VAL A 706 -0.79 -6.96 38.98
CA VAL A 706 0.43 -7.53 39.56
C VAL A 706 1.33 -6.45 40.16
N SER A 707 2.31 -6.87 40.98
CA SER A 707 3.31 -6.00 41.61
C SER A 707 4.74 -6.37 41.20
N GLU A 708 5.66 -5.41 41.22
CA GLU A 708 7.08 -5.68 40.96
C GLU A 708 7.63 -6.73 41.93
N GLY A 709 8.37 -7.70 41.39
CA GLY A 709 8.92 -8.83 42.14
C GLY A 709 7.94 -9.98 42.39
N GLN A 710 6.67 -9.87 41.99
CA GLN A 710 5.69 -10.96 42.09
C GLN A 710 6.04 -12.11 41.15
N GLU A 711 5.93 -13.35 41.64
CA GLU A 711 5.96 -14.54 40.79
C GLU A 711 4.60 -14.75 40.12
N VAL A 712 4.61 -15.03 38.82
CA VAL A 712 3.42 -15.22 38.01
C VAL A 712 3.49 -16.55 37.27
N THR A 713 2.33 -17.16 37.08
CA THR A 713 2.13 -18.30 36.18
C THR A 713 1.57 -17.83 34.85
N SER A 714 1.62 -18.65 33.81
CA SER A 714 1.06 -18.33 32.49
C SER A 714 -0.42 -17.90 32.51
N GLU A 715 -1.22 -18.42 33.44
CA GLU A 715 -2.64 -18.09 33.63
C GLU A 715 -2.88 -16.87 34.52
N THR A 716 -1.83 -16.23 35.04
CA THR A 716 -1.97 -15.05 35.88
C THR A 716 -2.42 -13.86 35.03
N VAL A 717 -3.53 -13.22 35.39
CA VAL A 717 -3.97 -11.97 34.75
C VAL A 717 -3.01 -10.85 35.16
N ILE A 718 -2.32 -10.27 34.19
CA ILE A 718 -1.38 -9.18 34.39
C ILE A 718 -2.11 -7.84 34.45
N GLY A 719 -3.08 -7.65 33.56
CA GLY A 719 -3.86 -6.43 33.53
C GLY A 719 -5.19 -6.60 32.84
N GLU A 720 -6.08 -5.62 33.05
CA GLU A 720 -7.41 -5.61 32.46
C GLU A 720 -7.86 -4.21 32.05
N ASN A 721 -8.63 -4.15 30.96
CA ASN A 721 -9.44 -3.02 30.57
C ASN A 721 -10.92 -3.36 30.80
N LEU A 722 -11.51 -2.75 31.83
CA LEU A 722 -12.90 -3.01 32.26
C LEU A 722 -13.98 -2.49 31.30
N TYR A 723 -13.62 -1.51 30.47
CA TYR A 723 -14.57 -0.77 29.65
C TYR A 723 -14.16 -0.75 28.17
N ASP A 724 -14.93 -0.07 27.33
CA ASP A 724 -14.46 0.33 26.00
C ASP A 724 -13.54 1.55 26.11
N PRO A 725 -12.70 1.85 25.11
CA PRO A 725 -11.82 3.02 25.17
C PRO A 725 -12.62 4.32 25.36
N PRO A 726 -12.23 5.21 26.28
CA PRO A 726 -12.98 6.42 26.61
C PRO A 726 -13.24 7.29 25.38
N LYS A 727 -14.48 7.77 25.25
CA LYS A 727 -14.89 8.65 24.14
C LYS A 727 -14.69 10.12 24.48
N ILE A 728 -14.41 10.94 23.48
CA ILE A 728 -14.55 12.40 23.61
C ILE A 728 -15.86 12.84 22.94
N TYR A 729 -16.58 13.72 23.64
CA TYR A 729 -17.80 14.36 23.19
C TYR A 729 -17.50 15.80 22.84
N VAL A 730 -17.78 16.15 21.59
CA VAL A 730 -17.54 17.48 21.04
C VAL A 730 -18.89 18.19 20.96
N ILE A 731 -19.09 19.17 21.83
CA ILE A 731 -20.31 19.95 21.90
C ILE A 731 -20.05 21.26 21.18
N SER A 732 -20.60 21.39 19.98
CA SER A 732 -20.64 22.67 19.25
C SER A 732 -21.79 23.49 19.81
N LEU A 733 -21.49 24.70 20.30
CA LEU A 733 -22.53 25.66 20.69
C LEU A 733 -23.15 26.38 19.48
N PHE A 734 -22.67 26.10 18.25
CA PHE A 734 -23.15 26.71 17.00
C PHE A 734 -23.94 25.69 16.21
N ASP A 735 -25.27 25.82 16.25
CA ASP A 735 -26.02 25.62 15.02
C ASP A 735 -26.18 27.00 14.37
N LYS A 736 -25.44 27.20 13.26
CA LYS A 736 -25.31 28.50 12.59
C LYS A 736 -26.62 28.85 11.90
N THR A 737 -27.50 29.59 12.57
CA THR A 737 -28.49 30.47 11.91
C THR A 737 -29.22 31.44 12.85
N TYR A 738 -29.18 31.27 14.19
CA TYR A 738 -30.14 31.97 15.08
C TYR A 738 -29.56 32.85 16.21
N LEU A 739 -28.29 32.72 16.63
CA LEU A 739 -27.86 33.26 17.95
C LEU A 739 -26.80 34.38 17.96
N HIS A 740 -26.28 34.86 16.81
CA HIS A 740 -25.30 35.96 16.72
C HIS A 740 -24.18 35.95 17.79
N LEU A 741 -23.62 34.78 18.08
CA LEU A 741 -22.63 34.58 19.15
C LEU A 741 -21.23 35.04 18.72
N ASN A 742 -20.51 35.73 19.61
CA ASN A 742 -19.10 36.12 19.47
C ASN A 742 -18.26 35.55 20.64
N GLU A 743 -16.93 35.59 20.51
CA GLU A 743 -15.99 35.00 21.49
C GLU A 743 -16.22 35.53 22.93
N GLU A 744 -16.52 36.82 23.09
CA GLU A 744 -16.82 37.44 24.38
C GLU A 744 -18.12 36.91 25.01
N ASN A 745 -19.19 36.78 24.23
CA ASN A 745 -20.48 36.29 24.70
C ASN A 745 -20.40 34.81 25.07
N ILE A 746 -19.60 34.01 24.34
CA ILE A 746 -19.37 32.60 24.66
C ILE A 746 -18.62 32.45 25.99
N LYS A 747 -17.56 33.25 26.19
CA LYS A 747 -16.83 33.28 27.47
C LYS A 747 -17.75 33.61 28.66
N LYS A 748 -18.72 34.51 28.48
CA LYS A 748 -19.71 34.86 29.51
C LYS A 748 -20.81 33.80 29.70
N SER A 749 -21.13 33.05 28.66
CA SER A 749 -22.21 32.04 28.64
C SER A 749 -21.78 30.67 29.17
N LEU A 750 -20.47 30.38 29.20
CA LEU A 750 -19.93 29.10 29.68
C LEU A 750 -20.00 28.99 31.21
N LEU A 751 -20.50 27.84 31.69
CA LEU A 751 -20.64 27.54 33.12
C LEU A 751 -19.54 26.63 33.66
N ILE A 752 -18.63 26.17 32.79
CA ILE A 752 -17.59 25.20 33.11
C ILE A 752 -16.20 25.67 32.63
N LYS A 753 -15.15 25.14 33.25
CA LYS A 753 -13.74 25.41 32.89
C LYS A 753 -13.04 24.15 32.38
N GLU A 754 -11.97 24.34 31.60
CA GLU A 754 -11.04 23.25 31.29
C GLU A 754 -10.51 22.60 32.57
N GLY A 755 -10.40 21.27 32.54
CA GLY A 755 -10.08 20.41 33.68
C GLY A 755 -11.27 20.00 34.57
N GLN A 756 -12.44 20.66 34.47
CA GLN A 756 -13.57 20.41 35.36
C GLN A 756 -14.31 19.12 35.02
N VAL A 757 -14.68 18.34 36.03
CA VAL A 757 -15.54 17.16 35.90
C VAL A 757 -17.01 17.58 35.99
N VAL A 758 -17.81 17.16 35.01
CA VAL A 758 -19.25 17.41 34.90
C VAL A 758 -20.04 16.10 34.94
N LYS A 759 -21.27 16.13 35.44
CA LYS A 759 -22.20 14.99 35.41
C LYS A 759 -23.15 15.11 34.23
N ILE A 760 -23.78 14.00 33.84
CA ILE A 760 -24.90 13.99 32.88
C ILE A 760 -25.98 15.00 33.33
N GLY A 761 -26.46 15.83 32.40
CA GLY A 761 -27.48 16.86 32.67
C GLY A 761 -26.94 18.14 33.32
N THR A 762 -25.64 18.22 33.62
CA THR A 762 -25.06 19.47 34.16
C THR A 762 -25.08 20.53 33.07
N ARG A 763 -25.67 21.71 33.35
CA ARG A 763 -25.60 22.84 32.41
C ARG A 763 -24.14 23.26 32.21
N ILE A 764 -23.70 23.24 30.96
CA ILE A 764 -22.32 23.56 30.55
C ILE A 764 -22.22 24.94 29.89
N ALA A 765 -23.30 25.41 29.27
CA ALA A 765 -23.42 26.76 28.74
C ALA A 765 -24.87 27.24 28.85
N GLU A 766 -25.06 28.54 29.08
CA GLU A 766 -26.35 29.21 29.14
C GLU A 766 -26.24 30.53 28.37
N ILE A 767 -27.03 30.67 27.31
CA ILE A 767 -26.96 31.77 26.35
C ILE A 767 -28.18 32.68 26.55
N GLY A 768 -27.92 33.93 26.95
CA GLY A 768 -28.92 34.99 27.16
C GLY A 768 -28.49 35.97 28.26
N ASP A 769 -28.77 37.27 28.09
CA ASP A 769 -28.54 38.29 29.12
C ASP A 769 -29.73 38.37 30.09
N ARG A 770 -29.45 38.50 31.40
CA ARG A 770 -30.45 38.56 32.50
C ARG A 770 -31.23 39.89 32.57
N SER A 771 -31.66 40.42 31.44
CA SER A 771 -32.49 41.63 31.37
C SER A 771 -33.97 41.26 31.45
N LEU A 772 -34.70 41.89 32.38
CA LEU A 772 -36.14 41.69 32.63
C LEU A 772 -37.03 41.94 31.39
N ILE A 773 -36.51 42.65 30.38
CA ILE A 773 -37.22 43.01 29.16
C ILE A 773 -36.98 41.97 28.06
N ASP A 774 -35.84 41.27 28.08
CA ASP A 774 -35.48 40.24 27.07
C ASP A 774 -36.05 38.85 27.42
N GLU A 775 -36.40 38.60 28.68
CA GLU A 775 -37.15 37.41 29.16
C GLU A 775 -38.52 37.23 28.47
N LEU A 776 -39.09 38.31 27.93
CA LEU A 776 -40.41 38.29 27.27
C LEU A 776 -40.34 37.93 25.78
N THR A 777 -39.16 37.97 25.16
CA THR A 777 -39.02 37.88 23.69
C THR A 777 -37.99 36.87 23.18
N PHE A 778 -37.07 36.36 24.01
CA PHE A 778 -36.09 35.34 23.58
C PHE A 778 -36.18 34.04 24.39
N GLN A 779 -36.14 32.90 23.67
CA GLN A 779 -35.98 31.57 24.27
C GLN A 779 -34.60 31.49 24.93
N HIS A 780 -34.54 31.24 26.24
CA HIS A 780 -33.29 30.94 26.93
C HIS A 780 -32.76 29.59 26.44
N TYR A 781 -31.54 29.56 25.88
CA TYR A 781 -30.91 28.31 25.43
C TYR A 781 -29.87 27.87 26.44
N PHE A 782 -30.02 26.66 26.97
CA PHE A 782 -29.02 26.02 27.81
C PHE A 782 -28.56 24.72 27.17
N PHE A 783 -27.25 24.47 27.27
CA PHE A 783 -26.64 23.21 26.87
C PHE A 783 -26.33 22.41 28.12
N GLU A 784 -26.71 21.15 28.13
CA GLU A 784 -26.39 20.21 29.21
C GLU A 784 -25.32 19.22 28.74
N SER A 785 -24.47 18.79 29.68
CA SER A 785 -23.52 17.72 29.42
C SER A 785 -24.28 16.43 29.10
N PRO A 786 -24.09 15.82 27.92
CA PRO A 786 -24.73 14.56 27.57
C PRO A 786 -24.11 13.38 28.33
N ILE A 787 -22.90 13.56 28.87
CA ILE A 787 -22.13 12.53 29.57
C ILE A 787 -21.63 12.99 30.94
N ARG A 788 -21.16 12.03 31.74
CA ARG A 788 -20.26 12.34 32.84
C ARG A 788 -18.84 12.37 32.27
N GLY A 789 -18.19 13.52 32.35
CA GLY A 789 -16.92 13.71 31.66
C GLY A 789 -16.08 14.82 32.26
N LYS A 790 -14.82 14.87 31.86
CA LYS A 790 -13.90 15.97 32.16
C LYS A 790 -13.81 16.89 30.95
N ALA A 791 -14.03 18.19 31.14
CA ALA A 791 -13.80 19.18 30.10
C ALA A 791 -12.29 19.26 29.82
N GLU A 792 -11.84 18.68 28.72
CA GLU A 792 -10.43 18.72 28.34
C GLU A 792 -10.06 20.05 27.72
N LYS A 793 -10.92 20.54 26.83
CA LYS A 793 -10.64 21.74 26.06
C LYS A 793 -11.90 22.52 25.75
N ILE A 794 -11.79 23.83 25.76
CA ILE A 794 -12.85 24.76 25.37
C ILE A 794 -12.25 25.72 24.34
N ASN A 795 -12.69 25.60 23.09
CA ASN A 795 -12.30 26.55 22.04
C ASN A 795 -13.33 27.68 22.03
N TYR A 796 -12.90 28.90 22.35
CA TYR A 796 -13.79 30.07 22.41
C TYR A 796 -14.11 30.64 21.01
N ASP A 797 -13.17 30.54 20.06
CA ASP A 797 -13.32 31.05 18.69
C ASP A 797 -14.39 30.25 17.93
N SER A 798 -14.35 28.93 18.09
CA SER A 798 -15.31 28.01 17.53
C SER A 798 -16.37 27.55 18.52
N GLY A 799 -16.42 28.15 19.73
CA GLY A 799 -17.28 27.85 20.90
C GLY A 799 -17.63 26.37 21.05
N THR A 800 -16.62 25.53 20.93
CA THR A 800 -16.75 24.09 21.04
C THR A 800 -16.18 23.62 22.36
N ILE A 801 -16.91 22.76 23.06
CA ILE A 801 -16.49 22.13 24.32
C ILE A 801 -16.14 20.67 24.04
N VAL A 802 -14.97 20.26 24.49
CA VAL A 802 -14.44 18.90 24.35
C VAL A 802 -14.50 18.21 25.71
N LEU A 803 -15.40 17.24 25.88
CA LEU A 803 -15.59 16.48 27.12
C LEU A 803 -15.05 15.05 26.95
N ARG A 804 -14.02 14.65 27.71
CA ARG A 804 -13.59 13.25 27.77
C ARG A 804 -14.49 12.49 28.75
N GLU A 805 -15.07 11.39 28.30
CA GLU A 805 -15.91 10.51 29.10
C GLU A 805 -15.15 9.94 30.31
N ILE A 806 -15.81 9.95 31.47
CA ILE A 806 -15.36 9.22 32.66
C ILE A 806 -16.23 7.97 32.76
N GLN A 807 -15.58 6.82 32.70
CA GLN A 807 -16.26 5.53 32.64
C GLN A 807 -16.37 4.92 34.03
N ASP A 808 -17.55 5.05 34.63
CA ASP A 808 -17.94 4.42 35.89
C ASP A 808 -19.25 3.63 35.74
N TYR A 809 -19.38 2.90 34.63
CA TYR A 809 -20.62 2.22 34.29
C TYR A 809 -21.02 1.20 35.36
N SER A 810 -22.29 1.27 35.76
CA SER A 810 -22.86 0.28 36.65
C SER A 810 -23.23 -0.98 35.87
N THR A 811 -22.75 -2.13 36.32
CA THR A 811 -23.14 -3.45 35.79
C THR A 811 -24.56 -3.86 36.18
N LYS A 812 -25.25 -3.08 37.03
CA LYS A 812 -26.62 -3.36 37.48
C LYS A 812 -27.63 -2.97 36.39
N PRO A 813 -28.62 -3.83 36.08
CA PRO A 813 -29.63 -3.51 35.07
C PRO A 813 -30.46 -2.28 35.47
N LYS A 814 -30.61 -1.35 34.54
CA LYS A 814 -31.45 -0.16 34.65
C LYS A 814 -32.69 -0.31 33.79
N ILE A 815 -33.84 -0.07 34.40
CA ILE A 815 -35.14 -0.20 33.74
C ILE A 815 -35.72 1.19 33.49
N VAL A 816 -36.10 1.48 32.24
CA VAL A 816 -36.77 2.72 31.84
C VAL A 816 -38.16 2.44 31.30
N ASN A 817 -39.18 3.15 31.79
CA ASN A 817 -40.55 3.02 31.29
C ASN A 817 -40.75 3.95 30.07
N VAL A 818 -40.46 3.43 28.88
CA VAL A 818 -40.54 4.16 27.61
C VAL A 818 -42.00 4.47 27.24
N ALA A 819 -42.92 3.53 27.44
CA ALA A 819 -44.33 3.73 27.10
C ALA A 819 -44.94 4.90 27.90
N LYS A 820 -44.59 5.01 29.19
CA LYS A 820 -44.99 6.14 30.03
C LYS A 820 -44.36 7.46 29.54
N LYS A 821 -43.07 7.47 29.19
CA LYS A 821 -42.39 8.68 28.67
C LYS A 821 -42.99 9.18 27.35
N LEU A 822 -43.41 8.28 26.47
CA LEU A 822 -44.01 8.62 25.18
C LEU A 822 -45.53 8.79 25.20
N ASN A 823 -46.17 8.62 26.36
CA ASN A 823 -47.62 8.60 26.52
C ASN A 823 -48.32 7.69 25.49
N ILE A 824 -47.90 6.42 25.45
CA ILE A 824 -48.46 5.38 24.57
C ILE A 824 -48.85 4.13 25.37
N PRO A 825 -49.82 3.33 24.88
CA PRO A 825 -50.06 1.99 25.39
C PRO A 825 -48.79 1.12 25.29
N PRO A 826 -48.44 0.31 26.32
CA PRO A 826 -47.29 -0.60 26.31
C PRO A 826 -47.15 -1.44 25.05
N LYS A 827 -48.27 -1.95 24.51
CA LYS A 827 -48.31 -2.78 23.29
C LYS A 827 -47.73 -2.09 22.05
N LEU A 828 -47.72 -0.75 22.02
CA LEU A 828 -47.25 0.03 20.89
C LEU A 828 -45.77 0.45 21.00
N ILE A 829 -45.08 0.10 22.10
CA ILE A 829 -43.68 0.52 22.33
C ILE A 829 -42.76 0.19 21.16
N LYS A 830 -42.84 -1.02 20.59
CA LYS A 830 -42.00 -1.46 19.47
C LYS A 830 -42.08 -0.55 18.25
N ARG A 831 -43.26 0.05 17.98
CA ARG A 831 -43.46 0.93 16.81
C ARG A 831 -42.67 2.24 16.91
N TYR A 832 -42.38 2.70 18.12
CA TYR A 832 -41.74 3.98 18.37
C TYR A 832 -40.27 3.85 18.80
N MET A 833 -39.81 2.63 19.06
CA MET A 833 -38.39 2.35 19.32
C MET A 833 -37.55 2.70 18.08
N LYS A 834 -36.39 3.30 18.34
CA LYS A 834 -35.32 3.58 17.36
C LYS A 834 -34.13 2.63 17.54
N LYS A 835 -34.15 1.85 18.61
CA LYS A 835 -33.14 0.87 18.99
C LYS A 835 -33.81 -0.49 19.22
N GLU A 836 -33.14 -1.56 18.82
CA GLU A 836 -33.65 -2.92 18.89
C GLU A 836 -33.09 -3.68 20.11
N LEU A 837 -33.60 -4.89 20.32
CA LEU A 837 -33.03 -5.80 21.32
C LEU A 837 -31.56 -6.09 20.96
N ASN A 838 -30.68 -6.14 21.95
CA ASN A 838 -29.22 -6.30 21.81
C ASN A 838 -28.47 -5.11 21.22
N ASP A 839 -29.13 -3.99 20.90
CA ASP A 839 -28.41 -2.77 20.57
C ASP A 839 -27.64 -2.24 21.78
N PHE A 840 -26.37 -1.87 21.56
CA PHE A 840 -25.62 -1.08 22.52
C PHE A 840 -26.06 0.38 22.46
N VAL A 841 -26.35 0.99 23.61
CA VAL A 841 -26.78 2.38 23.74
C VAL A 841 -25.91 3.10 24.75
N TYR A 842 -25.57 4.35 24.47
CA TYR A 842 -24.89 5.25 25.40
C TYR A 842 -25.92 5.99 26.25
N ALA A 843 -25.55 6.37 27.47
CA ALA A 843 -26.40 7.26 28.26
C ALA A 843 -26.73 8.53 27.48
N GLY A 844 -28.01 8.89 27.41
CA GLY A 844 -28.51 10.01 26.61
C GLY A 844 -29.04 9.63 25.22
N ASP A 845 -28.66 8.46 24.67
CA ASP A 845 -29.10 8.04 23.33
C ASP A 845 -30.62 7.98 23.21
N LEU A 846 -31.13 8.34 22.03
CA LEU A 846 -32.55 8.24 21.70
C LEU A 846 -32.98 6.77 21.60
N LEU A 847 -33.72 6.28 22.61
CA LEU A 847 -34.29 4.93 22.58
C LEU A 847 -35.54 4.87 21.72
N ALA A 848 -36.41 5.88 21.85
CA ALA A 848 -37.70 5.92 21.18
C ALA A 848 -38.21 7.35 21.06
N SER A 849 -38.94 7.66 19.99
CA SER A 849 -39.58 8.97 19.80
C SER A 849 -40.97 8.86 19.21
N LYS A 850 -41.84 9.81 19.57
CA LYS A 850 -43.19 10.00 19.02
C LYS A 850 -43.43 11.48 18.75
N ILE A 851 -43.79 11.83 17.51
CA ILE A 851 -44.19 13.19 17.15
C ILE A 851 -45.66 13.39 17.54
N ILE A 852 -45.96 14.48 18.23
CA ILE A 852 -47.33 14.92 18.50
C ILE A 852 -47.57 16.19 17.71
N ASP A 853 -48.71 16.22 17.02
CA ASP A 853 -49.21 17.41 16.36
C ASP A 853 -50.42 17.92 17.14
N ALA A 854 -50.25 19.06 17.81
CA ALA A 854 -51.31 19.71 18.56
C ALA A 854 -51.38 21.18 18.14
N THR A 855 -52.51 21.59 17.59
CA THR A 855 -52.83 23.01 17.32
C THR A 855 -51.78 23.76 16.49
N GLY A 856 -51.18 23.10 15.48
CA GLY A 856 -50.25 23.73 14.53
C GLY A 856 -48.80 23.84 14.99
N LEU A 857 -48.42 23.23 16.13
CA LEU A 857 -47.05 23.11 16.59
C LEU A 857 -46.71 21.62 16.83
N THR A 858 -45.76 21.10 16.07
CA THR A 858 -45.25 19.73 16.18
C THR A 858 -44.14 19.68 17.24
N TYR A 859 -44.31 18.84 18.27
CA TYR A 859 -43.26 18.59 19.27
C TYR A 859 -42.99 17.08 19.46
N PRO A 860 -41.72 16.65 19.51
CA PRO A 860 -41.37 15.25 19.71
C PRO A 860 -41.34 14.89 21.21
N LEU A 861 -42.07 13.83 21.60
CA LEU A 861 -41.82 13.12 22.84
C LEU A 861 -40.65 12.16 22.64
N ILE A 862 -39.70 12.18 23.58
CA ILE A 862 -38.45 11.44 23.50
C ILE A 862 -38.26 10.60 24.77
N ALA A 863 -37.85 9.35 24.59
CA ALA A 863 -37.31 8.53 25.66
C ALA A 863 -35.83 8.27 25.38
N SER A 864 -34.96 8.80 26.25
CA SER A 864 -33.52 8.56 26.18
C SER A 864 -33.04 7.47 27.15
N ALA A 865 -31.89 6.88 26.82
CA ALA A 865 -31.19 5.89 27.63
C ALA A 865 -30.68 6.51 28.94
N PRO A 866 -31.01 5.95 30.12
CA PRO A 866 -30.56 6.48 31.41
C PRO A 866 -29.15 6.03 31.81
N THR A 867 -28.60 5.03 31.13
CA THR A 867 -27.26 4.46 31.37
C THR A 867 -26.70 3.94 30.06
N THR A 868 -25.38 3.84 29.99
CA THR A 868 -24.67 3.12 28.92
C THR A 868 -24.82 1.61 29.14
N GLY A 869 -25.02 0.84 28.07
CA GLY A 869 -25.11 -0.62 28.10
C GLY A 869 -25.93 -1.19 26.94
N THR A 870 -26.14 -2.49 26.94
CA THR A 870 -26.90 -3.20 25.92
C THR A 870 -28.37 -3.31 26.31
N ILE A 871 -29.29 -3.16 25.36
CA ILE A 871 -30.72 -3.39 25.57
C ILE A 871 -30.97 -4.90 25.74
N LYS A 872 -31.18 -5.35 26.97
CA LYS A 872 -31.42 -6.77 27.31
C LYS A 872 -32.86 -7.20 27.18
N GLU A 873 -33.80 -6.26 27.30
CA GLU A 873 -35.22 -6.58 27.23
C GLU A 873 -36.02 -5.38 26.75
N ILE A 874 -36.98 -5.62 25.85
CA ILE A 874 -38.05 -4.69 25.48
C ILE A 874 -39.39 -5.35 25.82
N ASN A 875 -39.96 -5.00 26.97
CA ASN A 875 -41.16 -5.63 27.49
C ASN A 875 -42.42 -4.93 26.96
N THR A 876 -43.12 -5.56 26.02
CA THR A 876 -44.32 -5.01 25.37
C THR A 876 -45.58 -5.05 26.24
N THR A 877 -45.58 -5.82 27.33
CA THR A 877 -46.69 -5.88 28.29
C THR A 877 -46.65 -4.70 29.26
N THR A 878 -45.45 -4.35 29.75
CA THR A 878 -45.25 -3.28 30.75
C THR A 878 -44.78 -1.96 30.15
N GLY A 879 -44.28 -1.98 28.91
CA GLY A 879 -43.77 -0.80 28.21
C GLY A 879 -42.41 -0.34 28.73
N LYS A 880 -41.64 -1.26 29.33
CA LYS A 880 -40.34 -1.00 29.95
C LYS A 880 -39.21 -1.58 29.08
N VAL A 881 -38.06 -0.90 29.09
CA VAL A 881 -36.82 -1.32 28.45
C VAL A 881 -35.76 -1.50 29.53
N THR A 882 -35.03 -2.61 29.49
CA THR A 882 -33.94 -2.93 30.42
C THR A 882 -32.61 -2.76 29.71
N ILE A 883 -31.71 -1.96 30.28
CA ILE A 883 -30.37 -1.68 29.76
C ILE A 883 -29.36 -2.12 30.82
N GLN A 884 -28.34 -2.86 30.40
CA GLN A 884 -27.29 -3.34 31.30
C GLN A 884 -25.94 -3.29 30.60
N TYR A 885 -24.92 -2.78 31.30
CA TYR A 885 -23.54 -2.90 30.87
C TYR A 885 -23.00 -4.25 31.35
N ASP A 886 -22.80 -5.19 30.44
CA ASP A 886 -22.31 -6.54 30.75
C ASP A 886 -21.23 -7.00 29.77
N LYS A 887 -20.38 -6.05 29.31
CA LYS A 887 -19.22 -6.40 28.50
C LYS A 887 -18.15 -7.03 29.40
N ASP A 888 -17.62 -8.18 28.99
CA ASP A 888 -16.53 -8.82 29.69
C ASP A 888 -15.27 -7.93 29.64
N PRO A 889 -14.51 -7.82 30.75
CA PRO A 889 -13.24 -7.10 30.74
C PRO A 889 -12.29 -7.71 29.72
N TYR A 890 -11.58 -6.86 28.99
CA TYR A 890 -10.45 -7.33 28.20
C TYR A 890 -9.28 -7.62 29.15
N GLN A 891 -8.86 -8.87 29.25
CA GLN A 891 -7.80 -9.31 30.15
C GLN A 891 -6.58 -9.76 29.35
N LYS A 892 -5.39 -9.37 29.81
CA LYS A 892 -4.11 -9.89 29.31
C LYS A 892 -3.48 -10.78 30.37
N PHE A 893 -3.17 -12.00 29.96
CA PHE A 893 -2.51 -13.00 30.78
C PHE A 893 -0.99 -12.89 30.66
N ALA A 894 -0.28 -13.46 31.63
CA ALA A 894 1.18 -13.49 31.63
C ALA A 894 1.74 -14.25 30.42
N GLY A 895 1.00 -15.27 29.95
CA GLY A 895 1.39 -16.15 28.84
C GLY A 895 2.51 -17.13 29.22
N ILE A 896 3.45 -16.69 30.06
CA ILE A 896 4.59 -17.44 30.55
C ILE A 896 4.66 -17.42 32.08
N SER A 897 5.42 -18.36 32.66
CA SER A 897 5.75 -18.32 34.08
C SER A 897 7.05 -17.53 34.29
N GLY A 898 7.15 -16.78 35.37
CA GLY A 898 8.34 -15.97 35.63
C GLY A 898 8.14 -14.99 36.78
N LYS A 899 9.00 -13.98 36.84
CA LYS A 899 8.97 -12.93 37.86
C LYS A 899 8.77 -11.56 37.23
N VAL A 900 7.83 -10.79 37.74
CA VAL A 900 7.61 -9.40 37.29
C VAL A 900 8.83 -8.57 37.62
N SER A 901 9.52 -8.05 36.61
CA SER A 901 10.74 -7.26 36.75
C SER A 901 10.51 -5.75 36.72
N GLU A 902 9.48 -5.29 35.98
CA GLU A 902 9.18 -3.86 35.84
C GLU A 902 7.67 -3.66 35.60
N ILE A 903 7.09 -2.59 36.14
CA ILE A 903 5.70 -2.19 35.87
C ILE A 903 5.63 -0.76 35.35
N THR A 904 4.93 -0.59 34.22
CA THR A 904 4.47 0.73 33.77
C THR A 904 3.02 0.92 34.21
N ALA A 905 2.80 1.85 35.14
CA ALA A 905 1.50 2.08 35.79
C ALA A 905 0.37 2.22 34.76
N GLY A 906 -0.61 1.32 34.87
CA GLY A 906 -1.81 1.29 34.02
C GLY A 906 -1.58 0.87 32.57
N LYS A 907 -0.37 0.45 32.16
CA LYS A 907 -0.07 0.14 30.75
C LYS A 907 0.53 -1.25 30.52
N SER A 908 1.59 -1.63 31.25
CA SER A 908 2.30 -2.89 30.97
C SER A 908 3.04 -3.45 32.18
N ALA A 909 3.38 -4.73 32.12
CA ALA A 909 4.33 -5.38 33.02
C ALA A 909 5.33 -6.24 32.24
N SER A 910 6.58 -6.22 32.66
CA SER A 910 7.67 -7.03 32.10
C SER A 910 7.90 -8.25 32.99
N ILE A 911 7.97 -9.43 32.38
CA ILE A 911 8.14 -10.72 33.05
C ILE A 911 9.50 -11.29 32.67
N SER A 912 10.39 -11.45 33.64
CA SER A 912 11.67 -12.12 33.48
C SER A 912 11.52 -13.63 33.68
N TYR A 913 12.10 -14.42 32.78
CA TYR A 913 12.04 -15.88 32.82
C TYR A 913 13.33 -16.51 32.28
N GLU A 914 13.57 -17.77 32.65
CA GLU A 914 14.64 -18.59 32.08
C GLU A 914 14.01 -19.68 31.20
N GLY A 915 14.57 -19.91 30.02
CA GLY A 915 14.02 -20.92 29.13
C GLY A 915 14.64 -20.90 27.75
N TYR A 916 13.87 -21.36 26.78
CA TYR A 916 14.26 -21.44 25.37
C TYR A 916 13.35 -20.57 24.50
N LYS A 917 13.95 -19.86 23.54
CA LYS A 917 13.25 -19.17 22.45
C LYS A 917 13.53 -19.85 21.12
N LEU A 918 12.46 -20.11 20.38
CA LEU A 918 12.45 -20.68 19.04
C LEU A 918 11.53 -19.81 18.16
N SER A 919 11.64 -19.97 16.84
CA SER A 919 10.81 -19.23 15.89
C SER A 919 10.27 -20.12 14.77
N GLY A 920 9.01 -19.92 14.40
CA GLY A 920 8.44 -20.48 13.18
C GLY A 920 8.86 -19.71 11.92
N ILE A 921 8.54 -20.23 10.74
CA ILE A 921 8.68 -19.47 9.49
C ILE A 921 7.44 -18.59 9.25
N ILE A 922 6.25 -19.11 9.54
CA ILE A 922 4.96 -18.41 9.48
C ILE A 922 4.00 -19.03 10.50
N GLY A 923 3.09 -18.23 11.03
CA GLY A 923 2.06 -18.66 11.98
C GLY A 923 0.73 -18.00 11.67
N PHE A 924 -0.34 -18.52 12.24
CA PHE A 924 -1.71 -18.06 12.06
C PHE A 924 -2.41 -18.08 13.41
N GLY A 925 -3.38 -17.19 13.61
CA GLY A 925 -4.09 -17.03 14.88
C GLY A 925 -3.23 -16.40 15.98
N SER A 926 -3.87 -16.10 17.10
CA SER A 926 -3.32 -15.25 18.16
C SER A 926 -2.24 -15.93 19.02
N GLU A 927 -2.06 -15.48 20.25
CA GLU A 927 -1.21 -16.15 21.24
C GLU A 927 -1.96 -17.26 21.98
N ALA A 928 -1.23 -18.29 22.43
CA ALA A 928 -1.75 -19.32 23.33
C ALA A 928 -0.64 -19.89 24.22
N ASN A 929 -1.04 -20.40 25.38
CA ASN A 929 -0.17 -21.13 26.29
C ASN A 929 -0.77 -22.48 26.67
N GLY A 930 0.08 -23.43 27.06
CA GLY A 930 -0.35 -24.76 27.44
C GLY A 930 0.80 -25.68 27.81
N LYS A 931 0.53 -26.97 27.84
CA LYS A 931 1.56 -28.01 27.99
C LYS A 931 1.96 -28.53 26.62
N LEU A 932 3.26 -28.69 26.41
CA LEU A 932 3.79 -29.28 25.19
C LEU A 932 3.39 -30.75 25.14
N HIS A 933 2.73 -31.16 24.06
CA HIS A 933 2.40 -32.56 23.80
C HIS A 933 2.96 -32.98 22.44
N PHE A 934 4.08 -33.68 22.46
CA PHE A 934 4.73 -34.22 21.26
C PHE A 934 4.05 -35.53 20.82
N ILE A 935 3.69 -35.62 19.54
CA ILE A 935 3.15 -36.82 18.89
C ILE A 935 3.98 -37.19 17.66
N ASP A 936 4.07 -38.48 17.35
CA ASP A 936 4.85 -38.97 16.20
C ASP A 936 4.04 -39.06 14.90
N ASN A 937 2.71 -39.18 15.00
CA ASN A 937 1.80 -39.31 13.86
C ASN A 937 0.41 -38.71 14.16
N MET A 938 -0.38 -38.45 13.12
CA MET A 938 -1.68 -37.79 13.23
C MET A 938 -2.72 -38.56 14.06
N GLU A 939 -2.65 -39.89 14.11
CA GLU A 939 -3.65 -40.71 14.81
C GLU A 939 -3.56 -40.53 16.34
N GLU A 940 -2.36 -40.20 16.83
CA GLU A 940 -2.09 -39.96 18.24
C GLU A 940 -2.70 -38.67 18.78
N ILE A 941 -3.30 -37.84 17.94
CA ILE A 941 -4.05 -36.66 18.38
C ILE A 941 -5.13 -37.01 19.42
N GLN A 942 -5.68 -38.23 19.37
CA GLN A 942 -6.67 -38.70 20.35
C GLN A 942 -6.12 -38.81 21.78
N LYS A 943 -4.79 -38.83 21.95
CA LYS A 943 -4.13 -38.87 23.26
C LYS A 943 -3.99 -37.47 23.88
N CYS A 944 -4.17 -36.41 23.07
CA CYS A 944 -4.07 -35.02 23.51
C CYS A 944 -5.25 -34.64 24.41
N LYS A 945 -5.00 -33.70 25.33
CA LYS A 945 -5.99 -33.18 26.27
C LYS A 945 -6.35 -31.74 25.95
N ILE A 946 -7.47 -31.30 26.53
CA ILE A 946 -7.86 -29.89 26.50
C ILE A 946 -6.71 -29.06 27.10
N GLY A 947 -6.33 -27.99 26.39
CA GLY A 947 -5.26 -27.09 26.83
C GLY A 947 -3.84 -27.49 26.41
N ASP A 948 -3.65 -28.62 25.72
CA ASP A 948 -2.34 -29.00 25.19
C ASP A 948 -1.96 -28.14 23.97
N ILE A 949 -0.66 -27.87 23.80
CA ILE A 949 -0.07 -27.39 22.56
C ILE A 949 0.60 -28.59 21.88
N VAL A 950 0.07 -28.97 20.72
CA VAL A 950 0.46 -30.20 20.03
C VAL A 950 1.62 -29.93 19.09
N VAL A 951 2.66 -30.76 19.17
CA VAL A 951 3.78 -30.74 18.24
C VAL A 951 3.81 -32.05 17.45
N LEU A 952 3.78 -31.96 16.12
CA LEU A 952 3.92 -33.12 15.23
C LEU A 952 5.06 -32.83 14.23
N PRO A 953 6.06 -33.73 14.08
CA PRO A 953 7.23 -33.47 13.23
C PRO A 953 6.99 -33.76 11.74
N LYS A 954 5.73 -33.85 11.30
CA LYS A 954 5.31 -34.19 9.93
C LYS A 954 4.19 -33.28 9.47
N LYS A 955 4.01 -33.16 8.15
CA LYS A 955 2.87 -32.48 7.53
C LYS A 955 1.54 -32.88 8.16
N ILE A 956 0.63 -31.93 8.29
CA ILE A 956 -0.78 -32.14 8.69
C ILE A 956 -1.75 -31.88 7.53
N ASN A 957 -3.03 -32.19 7.74
CA ASN A 957 -4.12 -31.91 6.82
C ASN A 957 -5.35 -31.30 7.52
N ILE A 958 -6.37 -30.94 6.75
CA ILE A 958 -7.61 -30.35 7.26
C ILE A 958 -8.34 -31.24 8.28
N ASP A 959 -8.30 -32.57 8.11
CA ASP A 959 -8.95 -33.51 9.02
C ASP A 959 -8.29 -33.52 10.41
N PHE A 960 -6.96 -33.36 10.45
CA PHE A 960 -6.22 -33.20 11.69
C PHE A 960 -6.65 -31.91 12.42
N LEU A 961 -6.73 -30.78 11.72
CA LEU A 961 -7.17 -29.50 12.28
C LEU A 961 -8.61 -29.55 12.82
N LYS A 962 -9.52 -30.20 12.09
CA LYS A 962 -10.91 -30.41 12.54
C LYS A 962 -10.98 -31.29 13.79
N LYS A 963 -10.14 -32.32 13.91
CA LYS A 963 -10.04 -33.15 15.13
C LYS A 963 -9.45 -32.37 16.30
N ALA A 964 -8.39 -31.60 16.07
CA ALA A 964 -7.76 -30.73 17.06
C ALA A 964 -8.77 -29.74 17.67
N THR A 965 -9.59 -29.12 16.80
CA THR A 965 -10.66 -28.20 17.20
C THR A 965 -11.68 -28.87 18.12
N LYS A 966 -12.11 -30.10 17.79
CA LYS A 966 -13.06 -30.86 18.63
C LYS A 966 -12.46 -31.23 19.99
N LEU A 967 -11.17 -31.48 20.06
CA LEU A 967 -10.43 -31.80 21.28
C LEU A 967 -10.10 -30.57 22.13
N LYS A 968 -10.29 -29.35 21.60
CA LYS A 968 -9.97 -28.08 22.26
C LYS A 968 -8.50 -28.00 22.71
N VAL A 969 -7.60 -28.37 21.80
CA VAL A 969 -6.18 -28.04 21.97
C VAL A 969 -5.99 -26.52 21.90
N ASN A 970 -4.96 -26.01 22.56
CA ASN A 970 -4.69 -24.57 22.62
C ASN A 970 -3.78 -24.09 21.48
N GLY A 971 -3.08 -24.99 20.79
CA GLY A 971 -2.13 -24.60 19.75
C GLY A 971 -1.53 -25.78 19.01
N ILE A 972 -0.98 -25.54 17.83
CA ILE A 972 -0.32 -26.55 16.99
C ILE A 972 1.00 -26.01 16.43
N ILE A 973 2.07 -26.81 16.52
CA ILE A 973 3.36 -26.56 15.85
C ILE A 973 3.67 -27.76 14.95
N VAL A 974 3.85 -27.51 13.67
CA VAL A 974 4.09 -28.52 12.62
C VAL A 974 5.07 -28.02 11.59
N PRO A 975 5.70 -28.88 10.80
CA PRO A 975 6.58 -28.41 9.75
C PRO A 975 5.85 -27.74 8.61
N SER A 976 4.72 -28.33 8.20
CA SER A 976 4.00 -27.91 7.02
C SER A 976 2.55 -28.38 6.97
N ILE A 977 1.83 -27.79 6.03
CA ILE A 977 0.48 -28.13 5.60
C ILE A 977 0.37 -27.78 4.10
N ASP A 978 -0.59 -28.36 3.38
CA ASP A 978 -0.94 -27.83 2.06
C ASP A 978 -1.65 -26.49 2.22
N ASN A 979 -1.35 -25.54 1.34
CA ASN A 979 -2.01 -24.23 1.34
C ASN A 979 -3.54 -24.36 1.17
N ALA A 980 -4.02 -25.30 0.34
CA ALA A 980 -5.45 -25.54 0.17
C ALA A 980 -6.14 -25.96 1.48
N ASP A 981 -5.53 -26.88 2.24
CA ASP A 981 -6.06 -27.32 3.53
C ASP A 981 -6.08 -26.19 4.57
N LEU A 982 -5.11 -25.28 4.52
CA LEU A 982 -5.10 -24.10 5.37
C LEU A 982 -6.26 -23.17 5.03
N ILE A 983 -6.52 -22.91 3.75
CA ILE A 983 -7.64 -22.06 3.29
C ILE A 983 -8.98 -22.66 3.73
N ASP A 984 -9.14 -23.98 3.60
CA ASP A 984 -10.32 -24.68 4.08
C ASP A 984 -10.55 -24.52 5.59
N PHE A 985 -9.47 -24.24 6.36
CA PHE A 985 -9.53 -24.00 7.78
C PHE A 985 -9.73 -22.52 8.16
N THR A 986 -9.05 -21.60 7.49
CA THR A 986 -9.09 -20.15 7.76
C THR A 986 -10.26 -19.44 7.08
N GLY A 987 -10.74 -19.99 5.95
CA GLY A 987 -11.80 -19.43 5.12
C GLY A 987 -11.34 -18.39 4.09
N GLU A 988 -10.05 -18.04 4.06
CA GLU A 988 -9.49 -17.04 3.16
C GLU A 988 -8.08 -17.40 2.67
N GLU A 989 -7.76 -16.94 1.46
CA GLU A 989 -6.41 -16.98 0.90
C GLU A 989 -5.42 -16.14 1.71
N ILE A 990 -4.17 -16.63 1.74
CA ILE A 990 -3.05 -15.88 2.33
C ILE A 990 -2.76 -14.68 1.43
N GLY A 991 -2.99 -13.47 1.94
CA GLY A 991 -2.71 -12.23 1.23
C GLY A 991 -1.31 -11.70 1.55
N VAL A 992 -1.27 -10.49 2.13
CA VAL A 992 -0.04 -9.98 2.74
C VAL A 992 0.24 -10.91 3.92
N ALA A 993 1.44 -11.48 4.02
CA ALA A 993 1.83 -12.29 5.17
C ALA A 993 2.06 -11.45 6.44
N LEU A 994 1.02 -10.70 6.81
CA LEU A 994 0.72 -10.12 8.09
C LEU A 994 -0.38 -11.00 8.69
N THR A 995 0.04 -12.00 9.46
CA THR A 995 -0.84 -13.04 10.01
C THR A 995 -0.85 -12.97 11.53
N GLY A 996 -1.74 -13.73 12.17
CA GLY A 996 -1.86 -13.82 13.64
C GLY A 996 -3.16 -13.23 14.20
N ASN A 997 -3.96 -12.58 13.36
CA ASN A 997 -5.27 -12.03 13.71
C ASN A 997 -6.42 -12.81 13.07
N GLU A 998 -6.12 -13.92 12.39
CA GLU A 998 -7.15 -14.80 11.85
C GLU A 998 -8.02 -15.36 12.98
N ASN A 999 -9.34 -15.35 12.77
CA ASN A 999 -10.29 -15.89 13.73
C ASN A 999 -10.37 -17.41 13.65
N ILE A 1000 -9.27 -18.08 14.03
CA ILE A 1000 -9.17 -19.54 14.10
C ILE A 1000 -9.18 -20.03 15.56
N PRO A 1001 -9.63 -21.28 15.83
CA PRO A 1001 -9.81 -21.78 17.19
C PRO A 1001 -8.54 -21.84 18.06
N PHE A 1002 -7.37 -21.88 17.44
CA PHE A 1002 -6.07 -21.93 18.10
C PHE A 1002 -4.97 -21.46 17.14
N PRO A 1003 -3.84 -20.95 17.65
CA PRO A 1003 -2.68 -20.67 16.81
C PRO A 1003 -2.08 -21.91 16.15
N LEU A 1004 -1.68 -21.76 14.90
CA LEU A 1004 -0.98 -22.74 14.09
C LEU A 1004 0.36 -22.14 13.66
N ILE A 1005 1.48 -22.76 14.03
CA ILE A 1005 2.82 -22.35 13.60
C ILE A 1005 3.41 -23.41 12.67
N LEU A 1006 3.86 -22.96 11.50
CA LEU A 1006 4.66 -23.74 10.57
C LEU A 1006 6.14 -23.48 10.82
N THR A 1007 6.96 -24.53 10.91
CA THR A 1007 8.41 -24.39 11.08
C THR A 1007 9.17 -24.37 9.75
N GLU A 1008 8.68 -25.01 8.68
CA GLU A 1008 9.40 -25.16 7.41
C GLU A 1008 8.68 -24.48 6.23
N GLY A 1009 7.40 -24.74 6.00
CA GLY A 1009 6.68 -24.13 4.87
C GLY A 1009 5.41 -24.86 4.44
N PHE A 1010 5.10 -24.86 3.15
CA PHE A 1010 3.91 -25.49 2.58
C PHE A 1010 4.26 -26.71 1.72
N GLY A 1011 3.49 -27.79 1.80
CA GLY A 1011 3.83 -29.06 1.13
C GLY A 1011 4.30 -30.14 2.11
N ASP A 1012 5.13 -31.06 1.67
CA ASP A 1012 5.50 -32.31 2.35
C ASP A 1012 6.84 -32.21 3.12
N PHE A 1013 7.08 -31.07 3.79
CA PHE A 1013 8.29 -30.89 4.61
C PHE A 1013 8.29 -31.73 5.90
N GLU A 1014 9.47 -32.22 6.29
CA GLU A 1014 9.72 -32.76 7.62
C GLU A 1014 10.32 -31.70 8.54
N MET A 1015 10.02 -31.79 9.84
CA MET A 1015 10.55 -30.86 10.83
C MET A 1015 12.07 -31.00 10.95
N ASP A 1016 12.77 -29.86 11.01
CA ASP A 1016 14.21 -29.82 11.24
C ASP A 1016 14.61 -30.69 12.43
N ARG A 1017 15.73 -31.41 12.27
CA ARG A 1017 16.17 -32.41 13.23
C ARG A 1017 16.40 -31.81 14.62
N TYR A 1018 16.95 -30.60 14.72
CA TYR A 1018 17.20 -29.96 16.01
C TYR A 1018 15.91 -29.56 16.70
N TYR A 1019 14.93 -29.04 15.95
CA TYR A 1019 13.61 -28.70 16.50
C TYR A 1019 12.86 -29.95 16.95
N ARG A 1020 12.89 -31.02 16.13
CA ARG A 1020 12.28 -32.31 16.49
C ARG A 1020 12.87 -32.88 17.79
N GLU A 1021 14.20 -33.00 17.87
CA GLU A 1021 14.88 -33.51 19.06
C GLU A 1021 14.60 -32.62 20.29
N PHE A 1022 14.56 -31.30 20.10
CA PHE A 1022 14.25 -30.35 21.17
C PHE A 1022 12.83 -30.53 21.71
N PHE A 1023 11.80 -30.55 20.85
CA PHE A 1023 10.42 -30.68 21.30
C PHE A 1023 10.15 -32.04 21.94
N GLN A 1024 10.76 -33.11 21.42
CA GLN A 1024 10.67 -34.44 22.02
C GLN A 1024 11.27 -34.48 23.43
N ASN A 1025 12.44 -33.87 23.63
CA ASN A 1025 13.12 -33.81 24.94
C ASN A 1025 12.41 -32.90 25.96
N ASN A 1026 11.57 -31.97 25.49
CA ASN A 1026 10.83 -31.03 26.33
C ASN A 1026 9.33 -31.37 26.41
N ASN A 1027 8.93 -32.59 26.05
CA ASN A 1027 7.55 -33.05 26.16
C ASN A 1027 7.01 -32.90 27.60
N GLY A 1028 5.81 -32.33 27.73
CA GLY A 1028 5.14 -32.05 29.00
C GLY A 1028 5.55 -30.75 29.69
N LYS A 1029 6.52 -29.99 29.18
CA LYS A 1029 6.89 -28.67 29.70
C LYS A 1029 5.87 -27.59 29.36
N SER A 1030 5.96 -26.44 30.02
CA SER A 1030 5.11 -25.29 29.72
C SER A 1030 5.60 -24.60 28.46
N ILE A 1031 4.67 -24.28 27.57
CA ILE A 1031 4.97 -23.65 26.29
C ILE A 1031 3.99 -22.51 26.03
N TYR A 1032 4.53 -21.43 25.48
CA TYR A 1032 3.80 -20.29 24.95
C TYR A 1032 4.12 -20.15 23.46
N ILE A 1033 3.10 -19.89 22.65
CA ILE A 1033 3.24 -19.65 21.22
C ILE A 1033 2.49 -18.39 20.82
N ASN A 1034 3.04 -17.65 19.87
CA ASN A 1034 2.39 -16.51 19.23
C ASN A 1034 2.47 -16.69 17.71
N GLY A 1035 1.32 -16.80 17.04
CA GLY A 1035 1.23 -17.00 15.60
C GLY A 1035 1.53 -15.74 14.77
N HIS A 1036 1.66 -14.57 15.38
CA HIS A 1036 1.86 -13.31 14.66
C HIS A 1036 3.11 -13.35 13.77
N THR A 1037 2.91 -13.11 12.47
CA THR A 1037 3.98 -13.07 11.48
C THR A 1037 3.87 -11.81 10.65
N GLN A 1038 5.02 -11.20 10.38
CA GLN A 1038 5.19 -10.15 9.39
C GLN A 1038 6.46 -10.44 8.59
N ILE A 1039 6.32 -10.78 7.31
CA ILE A 1039 7.46 -11.24 6.48
C ILE A 1039 8.30 -10.09 5.91
N ARG A 1040 7.78 -8.85 5.90
CA ARG A 1040 8.43 -7.68 5.29
C ARG A 1040 8.42 -6.48 6.23
N ALA A 1041 9.51 -5.69 6.23
CA ALA A 1041 9.62 -4.39 6.90
C ALA A 1041 9.25 -4.41 8.39
N GLY A 1042 10.23 -4.54 9.30
CA GLY A 1042 9.93 -4.84 10.71
C GLY A 1042 9.57 -6.32 10.90
N VAL A 1043 10.37 -7.20 10.27
CA VAL A 1043 10.12 -8.63 10.21
C VAL A 1043 9.87 -9.21 11.60
N THR A 1044 8.68 -9.79 11.77
CA THR A 1044 8.28 -10.50 12.98
C THR A 1044 8.02 -11.95 12.62
N ARG A 1045 8.67 -12.87 13.33
CA ARG A 1045 8.45 -14.32 13.16
C ARG A 1045 7.60 -14.84 14.32
N PRO A 1046 6.82 -15.91 14.11
CA PRO A 1046 6.09 -16.56 15.20
C PRO A 1046 7.02 -16.91 16.34
N GLU A 1047 6.65 -16.55 17.55
CA GLU A 1047 7.46 -16.78 18.74
C GLU A 1047 7.03 -18.08 19.43
N ILE A 1048 8.00 -18.91 19.80
CA ILE A 1048 7.78 -20.12 20.60
C ILE A 1048 8.70 -20.03 21.83
N ILE A 1049 8.10 -20.05 23.02
CA ILE A 1049 8.81 -20.00 24.29
C ILE A 1049 8.54 -21.29 25.07
N VAL A 1050 9.60 -21.99 25.47
CA VAL A 1050 9.50 -23.17 26.35
C VAL A 1050 10.16 -22.85 27.69
N ASN A 1051 9.37 -22.93 28.77
CA ASN A 1051 9.79 -22.76 30.16
C ASN A 1051 10.01 -24.12 30.83
#